data_AF-A0A2M7SDD5-F1
#
_entry.id   AF-A0A2M7SDD5-F1
#
_cell.length_a   1.000
_cell.length_b   1.000
_cell.length_c   1.000
_cell.angle_alpha   90.00
_cell.angle_beta   90.00
_cell.angle_gamma   90.00
#
_symmetry.space_group_name_H-M   'P 1'
#
loop_
_entity.id
_entity.type
_entity.pdbx_description
1 polymer ?
#
loop_
_entity_poly.entity_id
_entity_poly.type
_entity_poly.pdbx_seq_one_letter_code
_entity_poly.pdbx_strand_id
1 'polypeptide(L)'
;MKTEEEMAKPKPALKIEDGKEGRIAVLKDGLPGMDQQAVEQAAAALRAKGFGVTFLSAEDACGEDLSRDNFFLYVIPNSRYYPAKGIEVLRKYIRGKGSLVTLGGPAFKNMLWKQKVAGKDQWLDRESFIELLSTTKQENIFLNFEEDDFSGWQPATNEPGSGSMEAAAGGVKGKCLKFDISNLSGWSTYYSPSIDGMFPEGHGLLCFWAKGDDKTPMMIIEMNEQDGSRWIGTVKLTAGWKYYVMSPEEFPYWQDSPTKDKRGKPGDYFNPENAVKINFGIAFSHTPMGGGAHTFWMDEVGTAKNPFGKFEQGMMSAPLVIEAISPSYKVYRTMEPVSSVAADQGQVIIDKNTSFAAPSDFVCPVHRPVGSGYKNKRRLRWIPLAKCFDKNKEERGAVISILVNNAPPFKGSMFAAFGMNDQGLYKDEAVKSALAEVCRRIRDGIFLFEAGSQYFSYYPGEDVTLGADVVNFGEKDADVTVRIQIIPSPPSQSSPVPPSKIGGQAKGEEDKTNVAAGLALQPVFKNEYKISLKAGQTGSAEFAWSLKDPKADLYVVRTELLRDGKVIDVITHEMGVLSDKKPAPDDFVTVKDGNFWLNGKKWYPVAINFWPLYISGTEPGEYHLGWIDPAYYEPAELEKDLERANALGMTMLSVQMGGKGNARNLMDFLRRCEKHGIKVNGFLNGASPIDFNEKTVREFMEAGKLKDNPAVFAYDIIWEPGNSMFNADGRKRWAKDWQAWINERYGSLDNAEADWGFTIQKDGAKALPPTDQQMSQDGEWRVMTAAYRRFMDDLMSRKWNDAHRRIKKYDPNHLISFRQGNTLPHDFALTACCKHIDFICPEGYSISNSDDGYNAAGFITRYVNFTTRGKPIYWAEFGQSVWDGSRMEPSLSAMKSQAEYHDRFYRMVLEAYAVGTAPWWWPGGYRVDEKSDYGIINPDGTFRPSAQLLKKYSPLMQQDKALRVPDHWITFDRDTHAGGYWYMAFHDGKDEYKKAVSSQKVLGIRSPGTGMNSANVLLKAVGNTAYNGKNPPKYLNAEFNWVKIKDVTGEWQDIYSSKTIEVEKGKPVLAQASMGNLGEAEWFAPALHPGAGGVCLGSREGDVKFSQPVPKDTLYLADAVIAEFKICDGITRDAKVVFEMNAKDRCWFGEKLTITLIPK
;
A
#
# COMPACT_ATOMS: atom_id res chain seq x y z
N MET A 1 22.29 -53.73 -28.29
CA MET A 1 22.81 -53.49 -26.93
C MET A 1 24.25 -53.06 -27.02
N LYS A 2 24.50 -51.75 -26.88
CA LYS A 2 25.73 -51.24 -26.28
C LYS A 2 25.31 -50.86 -24.86
N THR A 3 26.03 -51.36 -23.86
CA THR A 3 25.72 -51.17 -22.43
C THR A 3 25.81 -49.69 -22.06
N GLU A 4 24.92 -49.22 -21.17
CA GLU A 4 24.88 -47.84 -20.66
C GLU A 4 26.16 -47.41 -19.91
N GLU A 5 27.11 -48.32 -19.69
CA GLU A 5 28.40 -48.03 -19.05
C GLU A 5 29.48 -47.45 -19.99
N GLU A 6 29.30 -47.44 -21.32
CA GLU A 6 30.35 -47.00 -22.26
C GLU A 6 30.26 -45.54 -22.77
N MET A 7 29.46 -44.66 -22.15
CA MET A 7 29.27 -43.29 -22.65
C MET A 7 29.34 -42.12 -21.66
N ALA A 8 30.04 -42.28 -20.52
CA ALA A 8 30.50 -41.13 -19.75
C ALA A 8 32.03 -41.17 -19.62
N LYS A 9 32.74 -40.62 -20.62
CA LYS A 9 34.13 -40.20 -20.38
C LYS A 9 34.10 -39.25 -19.18
N PRO A 10 34.91 -39.47 -18.12
CA PRO A 10 34.98 -38.52 -17.02
C PRO A 10 35.31 -37.15 -17.60
N LYS A 11 34.46 -36.16 -17.30
CA LYS A 11 34.66 -34.76 -17.69
C LYS A 11 36.08 -34.37 -17.26
N PRO A 12 36.94 -33.86 -18.16
CA PRO A 12 38.28 -33.43 -17.78
C PRO A 12 38.17 -32.39 -16.67
N ALA A 13 39.01 -32.52 -15.64
CA ALA A 13 39.01 -31.60 -14.51
C ALA A 13 39.21 -30.15 -14.99
N LEU A 14 38.35 -29.25 -14.50
CA LEU A 14 38.42 -27.83 -14.85
C LEU A 14 39.80 -27.25 -14.44
N LYS A 15 40.53 -26.72 -15.41
CA LYS A 15 41.82 -26.07 -15.14
C LYS A 15 41.58 -24.65 -14.63
N ILE A 16 41.78 -24.45 -13.34
CA ILE A 16 41.64 -23.14 -12.69
C ILE A 16 42.89 -22.29 -12.95
N GLU A 17 42.70 -21.07 -13.46
CA GLU A 17 43.77 -20.08 -13.66
C GLU A 17 44.07 -19.35 -12.35
N ASP A 18 45.32 -19.43 -11.89
CA ASP A 18 45.81 -18.69 -10.73
C ASP A 18 46.27 -17.28 -11.10
N GLY A 19 45.98 -16.30 -10.24
CA GLY A 19 46.49 -14.94 -10.36
C GLY A 19 46.79 -14.33 -9.01
N LYS A 20 47.72 -13.37 -8.97
CA LYS A 20 48.21 -12.72 -7.74
C LYS A 20 47.10 -12.00 -6.97
N GLU A 21 46.10 -11.47 -7.66
CA GLU A 21 44.96 -10.78 -7.07
C GLU A 21 43.81 -11.74 -6.72
N GLY A 22 43.89 -13.02 -7.07
CA GLY A 22 42.88 -14.04 -6.79
C GLY A 22 42.23 -14.62 -8.05
N ARG A 23 41.38 -15.63 -7.84
CA ARG A 23 40.71 -16.42 -8.88
C ARG A 23 39.30 -15.94 -9.15
N ILE A 24 39.00 -15.61 -10.41
CA ILE A 24 37.69 -15.17 -10.89
C ILE A 24 37.14 -16.22 -11.86
N ALA A 25 35.88 -16.60 -11.68
CA ALA A 25 35.13 -17.35 -12.69
C ALA A 25 34.34 -16.38 -13.59
N VAL A 26 34.31 -16.65 -14.89
CA VAL A 26 33.50 -15.89 -15.86
C VAL A 26 32.67 -16.87 -16.68
N LEU A 27 31.34 -16.68 -16.70
CA LEU A 27 30.47 -17.49 -17.55
C LEU A 27 30.77 -17.20 -19.04
N LYS A 28 31.05 -18.26 -19.80
CA LYS A 28 31.28 -18.18 -21.25
C LYS A 28 30.79 -19.45 -21.93
N ASP A 29 29.69 -19.33 -22.66
CA ASP A 29 29.07 -20.44 -23.42
C ASP A 29 28.26 -19.87 -24.60
N GLY A 30 27.73 -20.71 -25.48
CA GLY A 30 26.85 -20.33 -26.60
C GLY A 30 25.43 -19.95 -26.15
N LEU A 31 25.28 -19.12 -25.12
CA LEU A 31 23.98 -18.68 -24.62
C LEU A 31 23.39 -17.56 -25.51
N PRO A 32 22.06 -17.43 -25.58
CA PRO A 32 21.41 -16.38 -26.36
C PRO A 32 21.94 -14.98 -26.06
N GLY A 33 22.25 -14.21 -27.11
CA GLY A 33 22.68 -12.81 -27.01
C GLY A 33 24.06 -12.55 -26.41
N MET A 34 24.84 -13.59 -26.07
CA MET A 34 26.18 -13.42 -25.51
C MET A 34 27.20 -13.01 -26.58
N ASP A 35 27.83 -11.84 -26.41
CA ASP A 35 28.96 -11.41 -27.25
C ASP A 35 30.27 -11.99 -26.70
N GLN A 36 30.75 -13.08 -27.32
CA GLN A 36 31.98 -13.77 -26.94
C GLN A 36 33.22 -12.85 -26.93
N GLN A 37 33.28 -11.86 -27.83
CA GLN A 37 34.40 -10.93 -27.90
C GLN A 37 34.38 -9.96 -26.71
N ALA A 38 33.20 -9.48 -26.30
CA ALA A 38 33.05 -8.65 -25.11
C ALA A 38 33.49 -9.42 -23.84
N VAL A 39 33.12 -10.70 -23.73
CA VAL A 39 33.55 -11.57 -22.62
C VAL A 39 35.07 -11.72 -22.57
N GLU A 40 35.72 -11.94 -23.71
CA GLU A 40 37.18 -12.04 -23.79
C GLU A 40 37.88 -10.72 -23.43
N GLN A 41 37.34 -9.59 -23.86
CA GLN A 41 37.89 -8.27 -23.53
C GLN A 41 37.75 -7.96 -22.03
N ALA A 42 36.62 -8.31 -21.43
CA ALA A 42 36.43 -8.20 -19.98
C ALA A 42 37.45 -9.09 -19.22
N ALA A 43 37.64 -10.34 -19.64
CA ALA A 43 38.63 -11.24 -19.07
C ALA A 43 40.06 -10.70 -19.21
N ALA A 44 40.41 -10.13 -20.37
CA ALA A 44 41.72 -9.52 -20.60
C ALA A 44 41.97 -8.33 -19.67
N ALA A 45 40.97 -7.47 -19.44
CA ALA A 45 41.07 -6.36 -18.51
C ALA A 45 41.30 -6.82 -17.06
N LEU A 46 40.63 -7.90 -16.64
CA LEU A 46 40.84 -8.51 -15.32
C LEU A 46 42.23 -9.14 -15.18
N ARG A 47 42.69 -9.89 -16.19
CA ARG A 47 44.05 -10.46 -16.22
C ARG A 47 45.12 -9.38 -16.16
N ALA A 48 44.91 -8.25 -16.85
CA ALA A 48 45.83 -7.11 -16.82
C ALA A 48 45.97 -6.48 -15.41
N LYS A 49 44.95 -6.60 -14.55
CA LYS A 49 45.03 -6.21 -13.13
C LYS A 49 45.63 -7.31 -12.23
N GLY A 50 45.92 -8.50 -12.77
CA GLY A 50 46.58 -9.59 -12.05
C GLY A 50 45.64 -10.67 -11.49
N PHE A 51 44.38 -10.69 -11.93
CA PHE A 51 43.46 -11.79 -11.60
C PHE A 51 43.71 -13.01 -12.49
N GLY A 52 43.53 -14.20 -11.93
CA GLY A 52 43.43 -15.44 -12.72
C GLY A 52 41.99 -15.62 -13.15
N VAL A 53 41.75 -15.72 -14.45
CA VAL A 53 40.39 -15.78 -15.01
C VAL A 53 40.12 -17.16 -15.62
N THR A 54 39.19 -17.91 -15.01
CA THR A 54 38.72 -19.19 -15.52
C THR A 54 37.36 -19.03 -16.18
N PHE A 55 37.24 -19.47 -17.43
CA PHE A 55 35.94 -19.54 -18.10
C PHE A 55 35.18 -20.79 -17.64
N LEU A 56 33.92 -20.59 -17.24
CA LEU A 56 32.97 -21.65 -16.95
C LEU A 56 31.96 -21.75 -18.08
N SER A 57 31.76 -22.95 -18.65
CA SER A 57 30.57 -23.23 -19.46
C SER A 57 29.30 -23.17 -18.60
N ALA A 58 28.12 -23.12 -19.23
CA ALA A 58 26.86 -23.15 -18.50
C ALA A 58 26.67 -24.46 -17.71
N GLU A 59 27.27 -25.57 -18.17
CA GLU A 59 27.28 -26.84 -17.44
C GLU A 59 28.22 -26.79 -16.23
N ASP A 60 29.40 -26.19 -16.36
CA ASP A 60 30.32 -25.98 -15.22
C ASP A 60 29.65 -25.13 -14.13
N ALA A 61 28.92 -24.08 -14.52
CA ALA A 61 28.18 -23.22 -13.61
C ALA A 61 26.99 -23.92 -12.92
N CYS A 62 26.54 -25.07 -13.44
CA CYS A 62 25.54 -25.93 -12.80
C CYS A 62 26.14 -27.01 -11.90
N GLY A 63 27.46 -27.12 -11.82
CA GLY A 63 28.17 -28.14 -11.05
C GLY A 63 28.90 -27.60 -9.82
N GLU A 64 29.67 -28.47 -9.17
CA GLU A 64 30.47 -28.11 -7.98
C GLU A 64 31.72 -27.27 -8.31
N ASP A 65 32.03 -27.12 -9.60
CA ASP A 65 33.13 -26.29 -10.10
C ASP A 65 32.99 -24.83 -9.62
N LEU A 66 31.75 -24.31 -9.55
CA LEU A 66 31.44 -23.01 -8.97
C LEU A 66 31.33 -23.10 -7.43
N SER A 67 32.45 -22.86 -6.75
CA SER A 67 32.54 -22.84 -5.28
C SER A 67 33.37 -21.67 -4.77
N ARG A 68 33.17 -21.28 -3.50
CA ARG A 68 33.97 -20.20 -2.87
C ARG A 68 35.45 -20.58 -2.74
N ASP A 69 35.75 -21.86 -2.59
CA ASP A 69 37.12 -22.37 -2.48
C ASP A 69 37.87 -22.23 -3.81
N ASN A 70 37.16 -22.40 -4.92
CA ASN A 70 37.73 -22.21 -6.25
C ASN A 70 37.80 -20.72 -6.65
N PHE A 71 36.75 -19.95 -6.36
CA PHE A 71 36.59 -18.58 -6.86
C PHE A 71 36.04 -17.62 -5.80
N PHE A 72 36.70 -16.49 -5.56
CA PHE A 72 36.16 -15.46 -4.68
C PHE A 72 35.06 -14.63 -5.35
N LEU A 73 35.10 -14.55 -6.68
CA LEU A 73 34.18 -13.78 -7.52
C LEU A 73 33.72 -14.57 -8.75
N TYR A 74 32.43 -14.48 -9.04
CA TYR A 74 31.83 -14.97 -10.27
C TYR A 74 31.27 -13.81 -11.08
N VAL A 75 31.61 -13.74 -12.38
CA VAL A 75 31.11 -12.75 -13.33
C VAL A 75 30.15 -13.43 -14.29
N ILE A 76 28.94 -12.88 -14.44
CA ILE A 76 27.93 -13.34 -15.39
C ILE A 76 27.74 -12.28 -16.48
N PRO A 77 28.39 -12.45 -17.64
CA PRO A 77 28.10 -11.66 -18.83
C PRO A 77 26.68 -11.93 -19.34
N ASN A 78 26.02 -10.90 -19.88
CA ASN A 78 24.63 -10.97 -20.34
C ASN A 78 23.69 -11.65 -19.32
N SER A 79 23.68 -11.13 -18.09
CA SER A 79 23.04 -11.75 -16.92
C SER A 79 21.53 -11.97 -17.04
N ARG A 80 20.90 -11.39 -18.07
CA ARG A 80 19.49 -11.66 -18.44
C ARG A 80 19.22 -13.14 -18.65
N TYR A 81 20.23 -13.89 -19.10
CA TYR A 81 20.15 -15.31 -19.39
C TYR A 81 21.01 -16.12 -18.44
N TYR A 82 20.46 -17.19 -17.86
CA TYR A 82 21.20 -18.07 -16.96
C TYR A 82 20.61 -19.48 -16.94
N PRO A 83 21.42 -20.56 -16.84
CA PRO A 83 20.91 -21.91 -16.78
C PRO A 83 20.09 -22.15 -15.50
N ALA A 84 18.88 -22.69 -15.66
CA ALA A 84 17.93 -22.92 -14.58
C ALA A 84 18.49 -23.80 -13.45
N LYS A 85 19.16 -24.90 -13.80
CA LYS A 85 19.83 -25.79 -12.84
C LYS A 85 20.92 -25.08 -12.03
N GLY A 86 21.55 -24.04 -12.60
CA GLY A 86 22.64 -23.31 -11.96
C GLY A 86 22.19 -22.40 -10.82
N ILE A 87 20.90 -22.11 -10.66
CA ILE A 87 20.41 -21.17 -9.63
C ILE A 87 20.67 -21.69 -8.22
N GLU A 88 20.51 -22.98 -7.97
CA GLU A 88 20.79 -23.57 -6.65
C GLU A 88 22.28 -23.55 -6.32
N VAL A 89 23.13 -23.81 -7.33
CA VAL A 89 24.58 -23.70 -7.19
C VAL A 89 24.99 -22.26 -6.91
N LEU A 90 24.48 -21.30 -7.68
CA LEU A 90 24.72 -19.88 -7.47
C LEU A 90 24.28 -19.45 -6.07
N ARG A 91 23.10 -19.90 -5.60
CA ARG A 91 22.60 -19.63 -4.25
C ARG A 91 23.55 -20.18 -3.18
N LYS A 92 24.03 -21.42 -3.32
CA LYS A 92 25.00 -22.04 -2.42
C LYS A 92 26.32 -21.25 -2.42
N TYR A 93 26.80 -20.87 -3.60
CA TYR A 93 28.02 -20.08 -3.80
C TYR A 93 27.97 -18.74 -3.07
N ILE A 94 26.92 -17.94 -3.29
CA ILE A 94 26.80 -16.62 -2.65
C ILE A 94 26.49 -16.72 -1.15
N ARG A 95 25.72 -17.73 -0.69
CA ARG A 95 25.58 -17.99 0.76
C ARG A 95 26.90 -18.39 1.41
N GLY A 96 27.79 -19.03 0.64
CA GLY A 96 29.16 -19.35 1.02
C GLY A 96 30.13 -18.17 0.97
N LYS A 97 29.66 -16.92 0.95
CA LYS A 97 30.47 -15.69 0.85
C LYS A 97 31.14 -15.48 -0.53
N GLY A 98 30.65 -16.16 -1.57
CA GLY A 98 31.00 -15.85 -2.95
C GLY A 98 30.44 -14.49 -3.37
N SER A 99 31.24 -13.72 -4.11
CA SER A 99 30.83 -12.41 -4.64
C SER A 99 30.40 -12.51 -6.11
N LEU A 100 29.57 -11.59 -6.57
CA LEU A 100 28.94 -11.65 -7.89
C LEU A 100 29.14 -10.33 -8.65
N VAL A 101 29.42 -10.40 -9.95
CA VAL A 101 29.27 -9.27 -10.87
C VAL A 101 28.32 -9.67 -11.99
N THR A 102 27.27 -8.88 -12.22
CA THR A 102 26.37 -9.03 -13.35
C THR A 102 26.62 -7.95 -14.40
N LEU A 103 26.69 -8.36 -15.67
CA LEU A 103 26.76 -7.46 -16.82
C LEU A 103 25.44 -7.57 -17.60
N GLY A 104 24.70 -6.47 -17.73
CA GLY A 104 23.32 -6.41 -18.20
C GLY A 104 22.31 -6.72 -17.09
N GLY A 105 21.03 -6.56 -17.39
CA GLY A 105 19.91 -6.90 -16.53
C GLY A 105 18.52 -6.64 -17.16
N PRO A 106 17.41 -6.97 -16.48
CA PRO A 106 17.38 -7.60 -15.16
C PRO A 106 17.99 -9.00 -15.18
N ALA A 107 18.78 -9.32 -14.16
CA ALA A 107 19.43 -10.63 -14.11
C ALA A 107 18.38 -11.74 -13.96
N PHE A 108 18.63 -12.88 -14.61
CA PHE A 108 17.78 -14.07 -14.53
C PHE A 108 16.36 -13.86 -15.06
N LYS A 109 16.15 -12.84 -15.92
CA LYS A 109 14.85 -12.60 -16.59
C LYS A 109 14.46 -13.80 -17.45
N ASN A 110 15.42 -14.39 -18.16
CA ASN A 110 15.24 -15.49 -19.09
C ASN A 110 16.03 -16.71 -18.61
N MET A 111 15.39 -17.55 -17.79
CA MET A 111 15.98 -18.82 -17.37
C MET A 111 16.11 -19.77 -18.54
N LEU A 112 17.21 -20.52 -18.61
CA LEU A 112 17.53 -21.41 -19.73
C LEU A 112 17.50 -22.88 -19.32
N TRP A 113 16.92 -23.72 -20.19
CA TRP A 113 16.94 -25.17 -20.07
C TRP A 113 17.65 -25.78 -21.27
N LYS A 114 18.52 -26.75 -21.00
CA LYS A 114 19.22 -27.49 -22.05
C LYS A 114 18.28 -28.57 -22.58
N GLN A 115 17.95 -28.47 -23.86
CA GLN A 115 17.02 -29.39 -24.53
C GLN A 115 17.60 -29.86 -25.87
N LYS A 116 17.18 -31.04 -26.31
CA LYS A 116 17.53 -31.54 -27.65
C LYS A 116 16.54 -31.02 -28.68
N VAL A 117 17.01 -30.16 -29.58
CA VAL A 117 16.25 -29.66 -30.73
C VAL A 117 16.88 -30.22 -32.00
N ALA A 118 16.11 -30.97 -32.79
CA ALA A 118 16.59 -31.64 -34.01
C ALA A 118 17.89 -32.46 -33.80
N GLY A 119 18.00 -33.14 -32.65
CA GLY A 119 19.15 -33.98 -32.30
C GLY A 119 20.39 -33.25 -31.80
N LYS A 120 20.36 -31.92 -31.65
CA LYS A 120 21.45 -31.11 -31.08
C LYS A 120 21.02 -30.52 -29.74
N ASP A 121 21.95 -30.48 -28.78
CA ASP A 121 21.72 -29.77 -27.52
C ASP A 121 21.68 -28.26 -27.76
N GLN A 122 20.64 -27.60 -27.25
CA GLN A 122 20.45 -26.16 -27.31
C GLN A 122 19.91 -25.64 -25.98
N TRP A 123 20.35 -24.45 -25.59
CA TRP A 123 19.81 -23.74 -24.44
C TRP A 123 18.62 -22.90 -24.89
N LEU A 124 17.44 -23.19 -24.33
CA LEU A 124 16.19 -22.51 -24.66
C LEU A 124 15.66 -21.77 -23.44
N ASP A 125 15.19 -20.54 -23.64
CA ASP A 125 14.34 -19.87 -22.65
C ASP A 125 12.88 -20.33 -22.77
N ARG A 126 12.04 -19.86 -21.84
CA ARG A 126 10.62 -20.24 -21.81
C ARG A 126 9.89 -19.85 -23.09
N GLU A 127 10.14 -18.67 -23.63
CA GLU A 127 9.46 -18.19 -24.84
C GLU A 127 9.83 -19.03 -26.06
N SER A 128 11.13 -19.29 -26.27
CA SER A 128 11.61 -20.17 -27.35
C SER A 128 11.07 -21.59 -27.19
N PHE A 129 10.98 -22.07 -25.96
CA PHE A 129 10.43 -23.38 -25.65
C PHE A 129 8.93 -23.46 -25.98
N ILE A 130 8.13 -22.45 -25.61
CA ILE A 130 6.71 -22.35 -25.95
C ILE A 130 6.52 -22.25 -27.47
N GLU A 131 7.34 -21.44 -28.15
CA GLU A 131 7.29 -21.31 -29.61
C GLU A 131 7.53 -22.66 -30.28
N LEU A 132 8.57 -23.40 -29.87
CA LEU A 132 8.83 -24.73 -30.39
C LEU A 132 7.69 -25.71 -30.07
N LEU A 133 7.18 -25.70 -28.83
CA LEU A 133 6.03 -26.53 -28.44
C LEU A 133 4.80 -26.23 -29.30
N SER A 134 4.55 -24.96 -29.63
CA SER A 134 3.40 -24.54 -30.43
C SER A 134 3.39 -25.10 -31.85
N THR A 135 4.52 -25.64 -32.32
CA THR A 135 4.61 -26.35 -33.61
C THR A 135 4.21 -27.82 -33.53
N THR A 136 3.99 -28.36 -32.32
CA THR A 136 3.63 -29.77 -32.09
C THR A 136 2.20 -30.01 -32.51
N LYS A 137 1.98 -30.90 -33.48
CA LYS A 137 0.64 -31.28 -33.95
C LYS A 137 0.02 -32.33 -33.04
N GLN A 138 -1.29 -32.26 -32.88
CA GLN A 138 -2.06 -33.27 -32.16
C GLN A 138 -1.91 -34.66 -32.83
N GLU A 139 -1.64 -35.69 -32.02
CA GLU A 139 -1.50 -37.08 -32.46
C GLU A 139 -2.77 -37.89 -32.14
N ASN A 140 -3.51 -37.49 -31.09
CA ASN A 140 -4.76 -38.12 -30.65
C ASN A 140 -5.86 -37.06 -30.50
N ILE A 141 -6.73 -36.91 -31.50
CA ILE A 141 -7.89 -36.01 -31.42
C ILE A 141 -9.03 -36.77 -30.75
N PHE A 142 -9.53 -36.24 -29.62
CA PHE A 142 -10.62 -36.86 -28.85
C PHE A 142 -11.90 -36.01 -28.84
N LEU A 143 -11.86 -34.75 -29.31
CA LEU A 143 -13.04 -33.96 -29.69
C LEU A 143 -12.77 -33.26 -31.02
N ASN A 144 -13.48 -33.64 -32.08
CA ASN A 144 -13.35 -33.03 -33.42
C ASN A 144 -14.57 -32.22 -33.84
N PHE A 145 -15.67 -32.31 -33.08
CA PHE A 145 -16.93 -31.59 -33.24
C PHE A 145 -17.68 -31.83 -34.55
N GLU A 146 -17.34 -32.88 -35.30
CA GLU A 146 -17.99 -33.20 -36.58
C GLU A 146 -19.33 -33.94 -36.36
N GLU A 147 -19.29 -34.95 -35.48
CA GLU A 147 -20.39 -35.84 -35.10
C GLU A 147 -20.61 -35.88 -33.56
N ASP A 148 -19.92 -35.03 -32.81
CA ASP A 148 -19.97 -35.05 -31.34
C ASP A 148 -21.37 -34.67 -30.80
N ASP A 149 -21.83 -35.44 -29.80
CA ASP A 149 -23.07 -35.19 -29.06
C ASP A 149 -22.80 -34.43 -27.75
N PHE A 150 -23.42 -33.26 -27.61
CA PHE A 150 -23.30 -32.42 -26.42
C PHE A 150 -24.32 -32.75 -25.33
N SER A 151 -25.23 -33.70 -25.53
CA SER A 151 -26.30 -34.04 -24.57
C SER A 151 -25.80 -34.46 -23.18
N GLY A 152 -24.61 -35.05 -23.11
CA GLY A 152 -23.97 -35.47 -21.85
C GLY A 152 -23.23 -34.36 -21.11
N TRP A 153 -23.01 -33.20 -21.72
CA TRP A 153 -22.27 -32.09 -21.11
C TRP A 153 -23.12 -31.38 -20.06
N GLN A 154 -22.51 -31.06 -18.92
CA GLN A 154 -23.20 -30.48 -17.78
C GLN A 154 -22.83 -29.00 -17.61
N PRO A 155 -23.79 -28.06 -17.67
CA PRO A 155 -23.51 -26.65 -17.45
C PRO A 155 -23.14 -26.37 -15.99
N ALA A 156 -22.18 -25.48 -15.78
CA ALA A 156 -21.82 -24.92 -14.49
C ALA A 156 -21.70 -23.40 -14.61
N THR A 157 -22.62 -22.68 -14.00
CA THR A 157 -22.74 -21.23 -14.13
C THR A 157 -23.39 -20.62 -12.89
N ASN A 158 -23.13 -19.34 -12.64
CA ASN A 158 -23.88 -18.56 -11.66
C ASN A 158 -25.23 -18.05 -12.21
N GLU A 159 -25.48 -18.20 -13.52
CA GLU A 159 -26.69 -17.74 -14.20
C GLU A 159 -27.25 -18.82 -15.14
N PRO A 160 -28.07 -19.75 -14.63
CA PRO A 160 -28.59 -20.89 -15.39
C PRO A 160 -29.30 -20.47 -16.69
N GLY A 161 -28.97 -21.15 -17.80
CA GLY A 161 -29.56 -20.88 -19.11
C GLY A 161 -28.91 -19.73 -19.90
N SER A 162 -27.92 -19.04 -19.32
CA SER A 162 -27.20 -17.96 -20.01
C SER A 162 -26.20 -18.44 -21.07
N GLY A 163 -25.71 -19.68 -20.96
CA GLY A 163 -24.74 -20.28 -21.88
C GLY A 163 -25.31 -21.42 -22.72
N SER A 164 -24.73 -21.65 -23.90
CA SER A 164 -25.04 -22.78 -24.78
C SER A 164 -23.81 -23.27 -25.54
N MET A 165 -23.78 -24.57 -25.85
CA MET A 165 -22.78 -25.22 -26.69
C MET A 165 -23.46 -25.91 -27.88
N GLU A 166 -22.93 -25.71 -29.08
CA GLU A 166 -23.38 -26.39 -30.30
C GLU A 166 -22.23 -26.67 -31.27
N ALA A 167 -22.41 -27.67 -32.14
CA ALA A 167 -21.54 -27.84 -33.29
C ALA A 167 -21.97 -26.86 -34.39
N ALA A 168 -21.07 -25.94 -34.77
CA ALA A 168 -21.31 -24.93 -35.78
C ALA A 168 -20.37 -25.11 -36.99
N ALA A 169 -20.84 -24.80 -38.19
CA ALA A 169 -20.00 -24.81 -39.39
C ALA A 169 -18.91 -23.72 -39.35
N GLY A 170 -17.80 -23.94 -40.05
CA GLY A 170 -16.70 -22.96 -40.15
C GLY A 170 -15.54 -23.21 -39.17
N GLY A 171 -15.38 -24.47 -38.75
CA GLY A 171 -14.17 -24.93 -38.08
C GLY A 171 -12.93 -24.80 -38.96
N VAL A 172 -11.75 -24.98 -38.37
CA VAL A 172 -10.52 -25.14 -39.19
C VAL A 172 -10.60 -26.38 -40.06
N LYS A 173 -11.44 -27.35 -39.67
CA LYS A 173 -11.84 -28.49 -40.46
C LYS A 173 -13.32 -28.75 -40.18
N GLY A 174 -14.17 -28.73 -41.22
CA GLY A 174 -15.60 -29.02 -41.09
C GLY A 174 -16.34 -28.14 -40.06
N LYS A 175 -16.89 -28.78 -39.03
CA LYS A 175 -17.58 -28.13 -37.92
C LYS A 175 -16.64 -27.85 -36.74
N CYS A 176 -17.07 -27.00 -35.83
CA CYS A 176 -16.36 -26.67 -34.60
C CYS A 176 -17.35 -26.57 -33.43
N LEU A 177 -16.84 -26.60 -32.21
CA LEU A 177 -17.61 -26.17 -31.06
C LEU A 177 -17.79 -24.65 -31.11
N LYS A 178 -19.03 -24.19 -31.00
CA LYS A 178 -19.37 -22.80 -30.68
C LYS A 178 -19.93 -22.74 -29.26
N PHE A 179 -19.36 -21.87 -28.44
CA PHE A 179 -19.83 -21.58 -27.10
C PHE A 179 -20.33 -20.15 -27.05
N ASP A 180 -21.64 -19.98 -26.81
CA ASP A 180 -22.29 -18.67 -26.69
C ASP A 180 -22.72 -18.43 -25.25
N ILE A 181 -22.45 -17.22 -24.74
CA ILE A 181 -22.93 -16.72 -23.47
C ILE A 181 -23.73 -15.46 -23.75
N SER A 182 -25.02 -15.48 -23.45
CA SER A 182 -25.91 -14.33 -23.62
C SER A 182 -25.67 -13.24 -22.57
N ASN A 183 -25.32 -13.63 -21.34
CA ASN A 183 -25.03 -12.72 -20.24
C ASN A 183 -24.07 -13.36 -19.22
N LEU A 184 -22.81 -12.94 -19.22
CA LEU A 184 -21.80 -13.33 -18.24
C LEU A 184 -21.85 -12.37 -17.04
N SER A 185 -22.26 -12.88 -15.87
CA SER A 185 -22.31 -12.13 -14.61
C SER A 185 -21.36 -12.65 -13.53
N GLY A 186 -20.68 -13.77 -13.77
CA GLY A 186 -19.70 -14.37 -12.87
C GLY A 186 -18.86 -15.44 -13.56
N TRP A 187 -19.49 -16.58 -13.90
CA TRP A 187 -18.87 -17.65 -14.68
C TRP A 187 -19.91 -18.45 -15.47
N SER A 188 -19.50 -18.99 -16.62
CA SER A 188 -20.29 -19.92 -17.42
C SER A 188 -19.37 -20.91 -18.12
N THR A 189 -19.49 -22.18 -17.76
CA THR A 189 -18.61 -23.26 -18.20
C THR A 189 -19.40 -24.56 -18.40
N TYR A 190 -18.86 -25.55 -19.09
CA TYR A 190 -19.51 -26.85 -19.30
C TYR A 190 -18.54 -28.00 -19.10
N TYR A 191 -18.93 -28.96 -18.26
CA TYR A 191 -18.17 -30.18 -18.00
C TYR A 191 -18.50 -31.27 -19.02
N SER A 192 -17.46 -31.89 -19.57
CA SER A 192 -17.60 -33.09 -20.37
C SER A 192 -18.10 -34.28 -19.52
N PRO A 193 -18.73 -35.29 -20.15
CA PRO A 193 -18.74 -36.65 -19.63
C PRO A 193 -17.31 -37.15 -19.33
N SER A 194 -17.18 -38.27 -18.64
CA SER A 194 -15.86 -38.92 -18.50
C SER A 194 -15.36 -39.37 -19.88
N ILE A 195 -14.12 -39.01 -20.20
CA ILE A 195 -13.45 -39.34 -21.47
C ILE A 195 -12.31 -40.30 -21.17
N ASP A 196 -12.48 -41.56 -21.58
CA ASP A 196 -11.46 -42.59 -21.38
C ASP A 196 -10.28 -42.38 -22.34
N GLY A 197 -9.05 -42.52 -21.82
CA GLY A 197 -7.84 -42.46 -22.64
C GLY A 197 -7.55 -41.09 -23.27
N MET A 198 -8.03 -39.98 -22.65
CA MET A 198 -7.81 -38.60 -23.12
C MET A 198 -6.32 -38.32 -23.42
N PHE A 199 -5.43 -38.79 -22.55
CA PHE A 199 -3.99 -38.79 -22.77
C PHE A 199 -3.49 -40.25 -22.89
N PRO A 200 -3.22 -40.74 -24.11
CA PRO A 200 -2.53 -42.00 -24.32
C PRO A 200 -1.14 -42.03 -23.66
N GLU A 201 -0.55 -43.21 -23.52
CA GLU A 201 0.77 -43.37 -22.90
C GLU A 201 1.83 -42.47 -23.59
N GLY A 202 2.51 -41.65 -22.77
CA GLY A 202 3.52 -40.70 -23.23
C GLY A 202 2.98 -39.37 -23.78
N HIS A 203 1.66 -39.20 -23.90
CA HIS A 203 1.06 -37.91 -24.22
C HIS A 203 1.02 -37.03 -22.96
N GLY A 204 1.34 -35.75 -23.14
CA GLY A 204 1.34 -34.80 -22.03
C GLY A 204 0.97 -33.38 -22.45
N LEU A 205 0.73 -33.13 -23.73
CA LEU A 205 0.33 -31.82 -24.24
C LEU A 205 -1.14 -31.87 -24.64
N LEU A 206 -1.88 -30.81 -24.30
CA LEU A 206 -3.21 -30.54 -24.84
C LEU A 206 -3.06 -29.62 -26.05
N CYS A 207 -3.68 -29.97 -27.17
CA CYS A 207 -3.57 -29.27 -28.45
C CYS A 207 -4.97 -28.97 -29.00
N PHE A 208 -5.20 -27.76 -29.48
CA PHE A 208 -6.50 -27.37 -30.04
C PHE A 208 -6.42 -26.09 -30.87
N TRP A 209 -7.42 -25.85 -31.71
CA TRP A 209 -7.66 -24.55 -32.33
C TRP A 209 -8.71 -23.77 -31.57
N ALA A 210 -8.54 -22.46 -31.43
CA ALA A 210 -9.57 -21.60 -30.85
C ALA A 210 -9.57 -20.18 -31.45
N LYS A 211 -10.71 -19.51 -31.36
CA LYS A 211 -10.87 -18.08 -31.63
C LYS A 211 -11.99 -17.48 -30.77
N GLY A 212 -11.96 -16.18 -30.54
CA GLY A 212 -12.99 -15.43 -29.83
C GLY A 212 -13.56 -14.31 -30.71
N ASP A 213 -14.69 -13.74 -30.31
CA ASP A 213 -15.14 -12.47 -30.89
C ASP A 213 -14.39 -11.27 -30.27
N ASP A 214 -14.71 -10.05 -30.72
CA ASP A 214 -14.08 -8.82 -30.24
C ASP A 214 -14.28 -8.56 -28.73
N LYS A 215 -15.27 -9.22 -28.12
CA LYS A 215 -15.58 -9.12 -26.67
C LYS A 215 -14.98 -10.26 -25.87
N THR A 216 -14.45 -11.29 -26.51
CA THR A 216 -14.01 -12.54 -25.86
C THR A 216 -12.52 -12.79 -26.08
N PRO A 217 -11.64 -12.00 -25.42
CA PRO A 217 -10.20 -12.08 -25.65
C PRO A 217 -9.53 -13.27 -24.95
N MET A 218 -10.26 -14.05 -24.14
CA MET A 218 -9.73 -15.17 -23.35
C MET A 218 -10.80 -16.23 -23.10
N MET A 219 -10.37 -17.44 -22.81
CA MET A 219 -11.21 -18.53 -22.29
C MET A 219 -10.44 -19.36 -21.26
N ILE A 220 -11.16 -20.16 -20.47
CA ILE A 220 -10.58 -21.12 -19.53
C ILE A 220 -10.71 -22.54 -20.07
N ILE A 221 -9.76 -23.39 -19.67
CA ILE A 221 -9.81 -24.84 -19.82
C ILE A 221 -9.54 -25.45 -18.46
N GLU A 222 -10.49 -26.21 -17.93
CA GLU A 222 -10.35 -26.92 -16.67
C GLU A 222 -10.19 -28.43 -16.94
N MET A 223 -9.21 -29.04 -16.28
CA MET A 223 -8.92 -30.47 -16.30
C MET A 223 -9.24 -31.09 -14.94
N ASN A 224 -9.98 -32.20 -14.95
CA ASN A 224 -10.28 -32.96 -13.74
C ASN A 224 -9.60 -34.33 -13.80
N GLU A 225 -8.92 -34.67 -12.72
CA GLU A 225 -8.29 -35.99 -12.57
C GLU A 225 -9.22 -37.02 -11.90
N GLN A 226 -8.86 -38.30 -11.99
CA GLN A 226 -9.56 -39.42 -11.34
C GLN A 226 -9.76 -39.23 -9.82
N ASP A 227 -8.83 -38.57 -9.14
CA ASP A 227 -8.92 -38.29 -7.70
C ASP A 227 -9.86 -37.12 -7.35
N GLY A 228 -10.43 -36.46 -8.36
CA GLY A 228 -11.29 -35.29 -8.23
C GLY A 228 -10.54 -33.96 -8.14
N SER A 229 -9.21 -33.94 -8.30
CA SER A 229 -8.45 -32.69 -8.39
C SER A 229 -8.80 -31.90 -9.64
N ARG A 230 -8.80 -30.56 -9.51
CA ARG A 230 -9.19 -29.61 -10.55
C ARG A 230 -8.03 -28.67 -10.87
N TRP A 231 -7.74 -28.51 -12.14
CA TRP A 231 -6.59 -27.72 -12.63
C TRP A 231 -7.04 -26.82 -13.77
N ILE A 232 -6.85 -25.50 -13.66
CA ILE A 232 -7.48 -24.52 -14.57
C ILE A 232 -6.42 -23.73 -15.31
N GLY A 233 -6.32 -23.95 -16.62
CA GLY A 233 -5.52 -23.15 -17.54
C GLY A 233 -6.34 -22.04 -18.20
N THR A 234 -5.66 -21.02 -18.72
CA THR A 234 -6.29 -19.93 -19.48
C THR A 234 -5.55 -19.67 -20.78
N VAL A 235 -6.28 -19.30 -21.84
CA VAL A 235 -5.68 -18.94 -23.13
C VAL A 235 -6.22 -17.61 -23.63
N LYS A 236 -5.33 -16.79 -24.21
CA LYS A 236 -5.69 -15.55 -24.90
C LYS A 236 -6.11 -15.86 -26.34
N LEU A 237 -7.31 -15.46 -26.70
CA LEU A 237 -7.93 -15.68 -28.00
C LEU A 237 -7.64 -14.53 -28.98
N THR A 238 -7.68 -14.86 -30.26
CA THR A 238 -7.66 -13.90 -31.37
C THR A 238 -8.99 -13.96 -32.12
N ALA A 239 -9.31 -12.93 -32.92
CA ALA A 239 -10.48 -12.93 -33.79
C ALA A 239 -10.40 -14.02 -34.88
N GLY A 240 -9.18 -14.37 -35.31
CA GLY A 240 -8.92 -15.50 -36.22
C GLY A 240 -8.59 -16.79 -35.46
N TRP A 241 -8.77 -17.93 -36.14
CA TRP A 241 -8.34 -19.24 -35.65
C TRP A 241 -6.84 -19.24 -35.34
N LYS A 242 -6.49 -19.63 -34.13
CA LYS A 242 -5.11 -19.85 -33.69
C LYS A 242 -4.98 -21.25 -33.11
N TYR A 243 -3.84 -21.88 -33.38
CA TYR A 243 -3.48 -23.17 -32.81
C TYR A 243 -2.79 -22.98 -31.46
N TYR A 244 -3.19 -23.75 -30.47
CA TYR A 244 -2.71 -23.70 -29.10
C TYR A 244 -2.18 -25.07 -28.69
N VAL A 245 -1.07 -25.05 -27.95
CA VAL A 245 -0.47 -26.21 -27.31
C VAL A 245 -0.22 -25.82 -25.86
N MET A 246 -0.79 -26.57 -24.93
CA MET A 246 -0.68 -26.33 -23.49
C MET A 246 0.02 -27.49 -22.81
N SER A 247 0.94 -27.19 -21.90
CA SER A 247 1.62 -28.17 -21.07
C SER A 247 0.95 -28.34 -19.69
N PRO A 248 1.25 -29.42 -18.94
CA PRO A 248 0.59 -29.66 -17.65
C PRO A 248 0.83 -28.55 -16.62
N GLU A 249 1.96 -27.86 -16.70
CA GLU A 249 2.34 -26.75 -15.81
C GLU A 249 1.48 -25.49 -16.01
N GLU A 250 0.80 -25.39 -17.16
CA GLU A 250 -0.09 -24.27 -17.47
C GLU A 250 -1.49 -24.44 -16.86
N PHE A 251 -1.72 -25.55 -16.16
CA PHE A 251 -2.93 -25.82 -15.39
C PHE A 251 -2.60 -25.75 -13.90
N PRO A 252 -2.61 -24.55 -13.27
CA PRO A 252 -2.47 -24.42 -11.82
C PRO A 252 -3.63 -25.08 -11.06
N TYR A 253 -3.35 -25.52 -9.84
CA TYR A 253 -4.34 -26.13 -8.95
C TYR A 253 -5.43 -25.14 -8.58
N TRP A 254 -6.70 -25.57 -8.67
CA TRP A 254 -7.83 -24.76 -8.23
C TRP A 254 -8.09 -24.96 -6.74
N GLN A 255 -7.97 -23.91 -5.94
CA GLN A 255 -8.03 -23.99 -4.47
C GLN A 255 -9.39 -24.47 -3.90
N ASP A 256 -10.49 -24.30 -4.65
CA ASP A 256 -11.81 -24.84 -4.27
C ASP A 256 -12.04 -26.26 -4.79
N SER A 257 -10.97 -26.96 -5.19
CA SER A 257 -11.01 -28.37 -5.52
C SER A 257 -11.39 -29.23 -4.30
N PRO A 258 -12.17 -30.32 -4.49
CA PRO A 258 -12.48 -31.29 -3.42
C PRO A 258 -11.25 -31.90 -2.75
N THR A 259 -10.09 -31.84 -3.42
CA THR A 259 -8.84 -32.43 -2.95
C THR A 259 -7.93 -31.46 -2.20
N LYS A 260 -8.39 -30.25 -1.82
CA LYS A 260 -7.53 -29.16 -1.27
C LYS A 260 -6.71 -29.52 -0.03
N ASP A 261 -7.14 -30.52 0.72
CA ASP A 261 -6.42 -31.01 1.91
C ASP A 261 -5.32 -32.04 1.58
N LYS A 262 -5.30 -32.54 0.33
CA LYS A 262 -4.41 -33.62 -0.15
C LYS A 262 -3.51 -33.19 -1.31
N ARG A 263 -4.04 -32.42 -2.26
CA ARG A 263 -3.36 -31.86 -3.44
C ARG A 263 -3.22 -30.34 -3.32
N GLY A 264 -2.47 -29.72 -4.22
CA GLY A 264 -2.25 -28.27 -4.26
C GLY A 264 -1.07 -27.80 -3.41
N LYS A 265 -0.20 -28.73 -2.96
CA LYS A 265 1.03 -28.40 -2.22
C LYS A 265 2.17 -28.07 -3.19
N PRO A 266 3.23 -27.37 -2.74
CA PRO A 266 4.40 -27.11 -3.59
C PRO A 266 4.97 -28.41 -4.16
N GLY A 267 5.02 -28.50 -5.50
CA GLY A 267 5.46 -29.69 -6.23
C GLY A 267 4.33 -30.56 -6.80
N ASP A 268 3.06 -30.31 -6.43
CA ASP A 268 1.91 -30.91 -7.12
C ASP A 268 1.67 -30.20 -8.46
N TYR A 269 1.31 -30.97 -9.48
CA TYR A 269 0.94 -30.49 -10.82
C TYR A 269 -0.16 -31.38 -11.41
N PHE A 270 -0.79 -30.90 -12.49
CA PHE A 270 -1.74 -31.67 -13.27
C PHE A 270 -1.04 -32.91 -13.87
N ASN A 271 -1.58 -34.11 -13.63
CA ASN A 271 -1.11 -35.36 -14.20
C ASN A 271 -2.00 -35.78 -15.39
N PRO A 272 -1.53 -35.65 -16.63
CA PRO A 272 -2.33 -35.95 -17.81
C PRO A 272 -2.84 -37.40 -17.88
N GLU A 273 -2.05 -38.37 -17.38
CA GLU A 273 -2.43 -39.79 -17.34
C GLU A 273 -3.68 -40.04 -16.47
N ASN A 274 -3.97 -39.15 -15.52
CA ASN A 274 -5.13 -39.23 -14.64
C ASN A 274 -6.31 -38.38 -15.13
N ALA A 275 -6.19 -37.64 -16.23
CA ALA A 275 -7.23 -36.76 -16.72
C ALA A 275 -8.44 -37.57 -17.20
N VAL A 276 -9.63 -37.23 -16.69
CA VAL A 276 -10.89 -37.92 -17.02
C VAL A 276 -12.00 -37.01 -17.48
N LYS A 277 -11.94 -35.71 -17.19
CA LYS A 277 -12.91 -34.72 -17.72
C LYS A 277 -12.21 -33.44 -18.10
N ILE A 278 -12.78 -32.77 -19.08
CA ILE A 278 -12.38 -31.45 -19.54
C ILE A 278 -13.57 -30.50 -19.46
N ASN A 279 -13.31 -29.23 -19.19
CA ASN A 279 -14.32 -28.18 -19.09
C ASN A 279 -13.85 -26.92 -19.81
N PHE A 280 -14.75 -26.28 -20.55
CA PHE A 280 -14.52 -25.04 -21.28
C PHE A 280 -15.46 -23.94 -20.80
N GLY A 281 -14.99 -22.69 -20.77
CA GLY A 281 -15.87 -21.55 -20.51
C GLY A 281 -15.14 -20.25 -20.19
N ILE A 282 -15.81 -19.38 -19.43
CA ILE A 282 -15.31 -18.08 -18.99
C ILE A 282 -15.65 -17.89 -17.50
N ALA A 283 -14.73 -17.34 -16.72
CA ALA A 283 -14.94 -17.05 -15.30
C ALA A 283 -14.16 -15.83 -14.84
N PHE A 284 -14.81 -14.85 -14.20
CA PHE A 284 -14.16 -13.60 -13.76
C PHE A 284 -12.95 -13.82 -12.85
N SER A 285 -12.90 -14.94 -12.11
CA SER A 285 -11.76 -15.32 -11.28
C SER A 285 -10.48 -15.59 -12.06
N HIS A 286 -10.56 -15.93 -13.35
CA HIS A 286 -9.42 -16.32 -14.19
C HIS A 286 -9.29 -15.49 -15.47
N THR A 287 -10.40 -14.97 -15.99
CA THR A 287 -10.43 -14.15 -17.21
C THR A 287 -10.91 -12.75 -16.88
N PRO A 288 -10.01 -11.76 -16.71
CA PRO A 288 -10.38 -10.38 -16.41
C PRO A 288 -10.96 -9.68 -17.67
N MET A 289 -12.23 -9.95 -17.96
CA MET A 289 -13.02 -9.30 -19.02
C MET A 289 -14.35 -8.77 -18.48
N GLY A 290 -14.98 -7.84 -19.21
CA GLY A 290 -16.29 -7.29 -18.82
C GLY A 290 -17.39 -8.35 -18.83
N GLY A 291 -18.51 -8.06 -18.16
CA GLY A 291 -19.71 -8.91 -18.24
C GLY A 291 -20.51 -8.71 -19.53
N GLY A 292 -21.58 -9.49 -19.69
CA GLY A 292 -22.48 -9.45 -20.84
C GLY A 292 -22.22 -10.57 -21.86
N ALA A 293 -22.51 -10.32 -23.15
CA ALA A 293 -22.46 -11.36 -24.17
C ALA A 293 -21.03 -11.69 -24.63
N HIS A 294 -20.72 -12.98 -24.73
CA HIS A 294 -19.43 -13.51 -25.17
C HIS A 294 -19.61 -14.74 -26.05
N THR A 295 -18.74 -14.88 -27.04
CA THR A 295 -18.70 -16.06 -27.90
C THR A 295 -17.26 -16.47 -28.19
N PHE A 296 -16.99 -17.76 -28.07
CA PHE A 296 -15.74 -18.37 -28.55
C PHE A 296 -16.01 -19.67 -29.30
N TRP A 297 -15.02 -20.08 -30.10
CA TRP A 297 -15.05 -21.31 -30.87
C TRP A 297 -13.81 -22.14 -30.60
N MET A 298 -13.96 -23.45 -30.64
CA MET A 298 -12.87 -24.42 -30.50
C MET A 298 -13.00 -25.53 -31.53
N ASP A 299 -11.87 -26.07 -31.97
CA ASP A 299 -11.83 -27.14 -32.94
C ASP A 299 -10.62 -28.07 -32.74
N GLU A 300 -10.77 -29.33 -33.17
CA GLU A 300 -9.73 -30.36 -33.18
C GLU A 300 -8.96 -30.47 -31.84
N VAL A 301 -9.68 -30.66 -30.73
CA VAL A 301 -9.09 -30.85 -29.40
C VAL A 301 -8.50 -32.26 -29.30
N GLY A 302 -7.20 -32.30 -29.06
CA GLY A 302 -6.44 -33.53 -28.99
C GLY A 302 -5.25 -33.44 -28.05
N THR A 303 -4.49 -34.51 -27.99
CA THR A 303 -3.26 -34.60 -27.22
C THR A 303 -2.09 -35.02 -28.09
N ALA A 304 -0.89 -34.64 -27.67
CA ALA A 304 0.36 -35.03 -28.32
C ALA A 304 1.42 -35.42 -27.29
N LYS A 305 2.44 -36.14 -27.76
CA LYS A 305 3.68 -36.37 -27.01
C LYS A 305 4.43 -35.06 -26.86
N ASN A 306 5.05 -34.86 -25.70
CA ASN A 306 5.97 -33.76 -25.54
C ASN A 306 7.31 -34.09 -26.23
N PRO A 307 7.72 -33.36 -27.29
CA PRO A 307 8.98 -33.63 -27.99
C PRO A 307 10.23 -33.42 -27.11
N PHE A 308 10.08 -32.77 -25.96
CA PHE A 308 11.13 -32.51 -24.98
C PHE A 308 11.10 -33.43 -23.75
N GLY A 309 10.17 -34.41 -23.70
CA GLY A 309 10.02 -35.34 -22.57
C GLY A 309 9.24 -34.76 -21.39
N LYS A 310 9.35 -35.41 -20.21
CA LYS A 310 8.70 -34.92 -18.97
C LYS A 310 9.43 -33.66 -18.49
N PHE A 311 8.67 -32.65 -18.08
CA PHE A 311 9.19 -31.40 -17.53
C PHE A 311 10.04 -31.69 -16.29
N GLU A 312 11.24 -31.09 -16.23
CA GLU A 312 12.02 -31.14 -15.00
C GLU A 312 11.30 -30.34 -13.91
N GLN A 313 11.12 -30.96 -12.73
CA GLN A 313 10.55 -30.30 -11.56
C GLN A 313 11.29 -28.97 -11.30
N GLY A 314 10.57 -27.85 -11.30
CA GLY A 314 11.13 -26.53 -10.99
C GLY A 314 11.33 -25.57 -12.17
N MET A 315 10.86 -25.90 -13.40
CA MET A 315 10.77 -24.92 -14.51
C MET A 315 10.02 -23.62 -14.14
N MET A 316 9.17 -23.69 -13.11
CA MET A 316 8.36 -22.61 -12.56
C MET A 316 8.94 -21.97 -11.28
N SER A 317 10.18 -22.29 -10.89
CA SER A 317 10.76 -21.75 -9.64
C SER A 317 10.95 -20.22 -9.73
N ALA A 318 10.61 -19.52 -8.65
CA ALA A 318 10.78 -18.08 -8.58
C ALA A 318 12.28 -17.72 -8.73
N PRO A 319 12.61 -16.67 -9.50
CA PRO A 319 14.00 -16.23 -9.67
C PRO A 319 14.63 -15.91 -8.31
N LEU A 320 15.93 -16.18 -8.21
CA LEU A 320 16.71 -15.90 -7.00
C LEU A 320 16.62 -14.41 -6.63
N VAL A 321 16.17 -14.12 -5.42
CA VAL A 321 16.11 -12.75 -4.91
C VAL A 321 17.53 -12.30 -4.52
N ILE A 322 18.07 -11.36 -5.28
CA ILE A 322 19.31 -10.64 -5.03
C ILE A 322 18.99 -9.16 -5.12
N GLU A 323 19.07 -8.48 -3.97
CA GLU A 323 18.74 -7.08 -3.86
C GLU A 323 19.52 -6.23 -4.89
N ALA A 324 18.87 -5.21 -5.46
CA ALA A 324 19.40 -4.37 -6.55
C ALA A 324 19.72 -5.10 -7.90
N ILE A 325 19.48 -6.41 -8.05
CA ILE A 325 19.88 -7.19 -9.24
C ILE A 325 18.74 -8.03 -9.82
N SER A 326 18.05 -8.82 -8.97
CA SER A 326 17.00 -9.76 -9.38
C SER A 326 16.00 -10.01 -8.25
N PRO A 327 14.71 -10.25 -8.54
CA PRO A 327 14.09 -10.36 -9.86
C PRO A 327 13.90 -9.00 -10.55
N SER A 328 13.18 -8.97 -11.68
CA SER A 328 12.97 -7.75 -12.47
C SER A 328 12.42 -6.57 -11.69
N TYR A 329 11.65 -6.81 -10.63
CA TYR A 329 11.11 -5.75 -9.77
C TYR A 329 12.15 -5.09 -8.83
N LYS A 330 13.38 -5.60 -8.73
CA LYS A 330 14.48 -4.96 -7.99
C LYS A 330 15.21 -3.88 -8.80
N VAL A 331 14.91 -3.78 -10.08
CA VAL A 331 15.48 -2.83 -11.03
C VAL A 331 14.37 -2.15 -11.82
N TYR A 332 14.69 -1.06 -12.52
CA TYR A 332 13.76 -0.37 -13.39
C TYR A 332 14.46 0.11 -14.66
N ARG A 333 13.66 0.45 -15.67
CA ARG A 333 14.09 1.15 -16.87
C ARG A 333 13.71 2.61 -16.76
N THR A 334 14.52 3.51 -17.30
CA THR A 334 14.12 4.92 -17.38
C THR A 334 13.01 5.08 -18.41
N MET A 335 12.08 6.00 -18.14
CA MET A 335 10.98 6.26 -19.07
C MET A 335 11.37 7.18 -20.22
N GLU A 336 12.38 8.02 -19.99
CA GLU A 336 12.98 8.88 -20.99
C GLU A 336 14.40 8.41 -21.37
N PRO A 337 14.87 8.71 -22.60
CA PRO A 337 16.25 8.46 -22.99
C PRO A 337 17.24 9.23 -22.09
N VAL A 338 18.35 8.59 -21.76
CA VAL A 338 19.46 9.22 -21.05
C VAL A 338 20.43 9.89 -22.03
N SER A 339 20.93 11.07 -21.69
CA SER A 339 21.86 11.82 -22.54
C SER A 339 23.32 11.59 -22.18
N SER A 340 23.61 11.24 -20.92
CA SER A 340 24.97 11.03 -20.44
C SER A 340 25.03 10.09 -19.23
N VAL A 341 26.16 9.42 -19.07
CA VAL A 341 26.49 8.62 -17.89
C VAL A 341 27.85 9.07 -17.35
N ALA A 342 27.93 9.33 -16.05
CA ALA A 342 29.14 9.80 -15.40
C ALA A 342 29.37 9.10 -14.05
N ALA A 343 30.63 9.03 -13.62
CA ALA A 343 30.99 8.54 -12.30
C ALA A 343 30.29 9.36 -11.20
N ASP A 344 29.75 8.68 -10.19
CA ASP A 344 29.13 9.34 -9.05
C ASP A 344 30.17 10.10 -8.23
N GLN A 345 29.79 11.28 -7.75
CA GLN A 345 30.70 12.17 -7.01
C GLN A 345 30.82 11.77 -5.53
N GLY A 346 29.91 10.92 -5.03
CA GLY A 346 29.87 10.42 -3.65
C GLY A 346 30.76 9.20 -3.38
N GLN A 347 31.51 8.71 -4.37
CA GLN A 347 32.37 7.52 -4.25
C GLN A 347 33.85 7.81 -4.60
N VAL A 348 34.75 6.86 -4.32
CA VAL A 348 36.21 6.99 -4.55
C VAL A 348 36.85 5.77 -5.25
N ILE A 349 36.02 4.89 -5.80
CA ILE A 349 36.42 3.64 -6.48
C ILE A 349 36.75 3.92 -7.95
N ILE A 350 35.82 4.54 -8.69
CA ILE A 350 36.01 4.97 -10.07
C ILE A 350 36.48 6.44 -10.05
N ASP A 351 37.41 6.81 -10.94
CA ASP A 351 37.81 8.21 -11.11
C ASP A 351 36.57 9.07 -11.39
N LYS A 352 36.37 10.11 -10.58
CA LYS A 352 35.20 11.01 -10.62
C LYS A 352 35.04 11.77 -11.93
N ASN A 353 36.10 11.86 -12.75
CA ASN A 353 36.07 12.49 -14.06
C ASN A 353 35.71 11.50 -15.19
N THR A 354 35.51 10.21 -14.87
CA THR A 354 35.16 9.19 -15.86
C THR A 354 33.75 9.44 -16.38
N SER A 355 33.63 9.48 -17.70
CA SER A 355 32.36 9.49 -18.42
C SER A 355 32.22 8.19 -19.22
N PHE A 356 30.99 7.74 -19.38
CA PHE A 356 30.66 6.52 -20.11
C PHE A 356 29.77 6.85 -21.30
N ALA A 357 29.85 6.05 -22.35
CA ALA A 357 28.89 6.13 -23.45
C ALA A 357 27.47 5.88 -22.93
N ALA A 358 26.50 6.67 -23.39
CA ALA A 358 25.11 6.54 -22.97
C ALA A 358 24.50 5.25 -23.55
N PRO A 359 24.00 4.32 -22.73
CA PRO A 359 23.39 3.08 -23.21
C PRO A 359 21.99 3.32 -23.76
N SER A 360 21.64 2.62 -24.84
CA SER A 360 20.28 2.63 -25.40
C SER A 360 19.33 1.63 -24.72
N ASP A 361 19.86 0.54 -24.18
CA ASP A 361 19.13 -0.46 -23.38
C ASP A 361 19.90 -0.72 -22.08
N PHE A 362 19.28 -0.41 -20.95
CA PHE A 362 19.85 -0.61 -19.63
C PHE A 362 18.77 -0.71 -18.56
N VAL A 363 19.19 -1.11 -17.35
CA VAL A 363 18.39 -1.07 -16.13
C VAL A 363 19.17 -0.38 -15.01
N CYS A 364 18.44 0.23 -14.08
CA CYS A 364 18.96 0.82 -12.86
C CYS A 364 18.40 0.08 -11.65
N PRO A 365 19.21 -0.23 -10.62
CA PRO A 365 18.67 -0.72 -9.36
C PRO A 365 17.73 0.28 -8.70
N VAL A 366 16.69 -0.22 -8.03
CA VAL A 366 15.94 0.62 -7.09
C VAL A 366 16.88 1.03 -5.96
N HIS A 367 16.80 2.29 -5.54
CA HIS A 367 17.67 2.85 -4.51
C HIS A 367 17.60 2.04 -3.22
N ARG A 368 18.76 1.85 -2.58
CA ARG A 368 18.92 1.14 -1.31
C ARG A 368 19.82 1.90 -0.35
N PRO A 369 19.77 1.59 0.96
CA PRO A 369 20.60 2.21 1.97
C PRO A 369 22.06 2.48 1.57
N VAL A 370 22.50 3.74 1.56
CA VAL A 370 23.89 4.08 1.14
C VAL A 370 24.91 4.06 2.28
N GLY A 371 24.45 3.71 3.49
CA GLY A 371 25.25 3.64 4.71
C GLY A 371 25.23 4.93 5.53
N SER A 372 24.37 5.89 5.21
CA SER A 372 24.27 7.16 5.96
C SER A 372 23.83 6.94 7.41
N GLY A 373 24.46 7.66 8.34
CA GLY A 373 24.18 7.59 9.77
C GLY A 373 24.84 6.41 10.48
N TYR A 374 24.72 6.37 11.81
CA TYR A 374 25.43 5.41 12.67
C TYR A 374 24.50 4.73 13.68
N LYS A 375 24.73 3.44 13.98
CA LYS A 375 23.86 2.58 14.81
C LYS A 375 22.45 2.40 14.23
N ASN A 376 22.35 2.40 12.90
CA ASN A 376 21.09 2.26 12.17
C ASN A 376 20.71 0.81 11.90
N LYS A 377 21.59 -0.15 12.24
CA LYS A 377 21.37 -1.60 12.07
C LYS A 377 21.10 -1.96 10.62
N ARG A 378 21.77 -1.28 9.68
CA ARG A 378 21.60 -1.55 8.25
C ARG A 378 22.00 -2.99 7.95
N ARG A 379 21.27 -3.65 7.05
CA ARG A 379 21.54 -5.04 6.66
C ARG A 379 22.49 -5.14 5.47
N LEU A 380 22.49 -4.11 4.66
CA LEU A 380 23.29 -3.94 3.45
C LEU A 380 23.70 -2.48 3.31
N ARG A 381 24.74 -2.25 2.49
CA ARG A 381 25.12 -0.92 2.00
C ARG A 381 25.17 -0.97 0.48
N TRP A 382 24.49 -0.04 -0.17
CA TRP A 382 24.51 0.16 -1.60
C TRP A 382 25.37 1.38 -1.97
N ILE A 383 26.24 1.23 -2.95
CA ILE A 383 27.21 2.24 -3.36
C ILE A 383 27.00 2.51 -4.85
N PRO A 384 26.34 3.61 -5.23
CA PRO A 384 26.26 4.01 -6.63
C PRO A 384 27.65 4.41 -7.14
N LEU A 385 28.03 3.91 -8.31
CA LEU A 385 29.34 4.16 -8.91
C LEU A 385 29.29 5.02 -10.16
N ALA A 386 28.26 4.83 -10.98
CA ALA A 386 27.99 5.67 -12.15
C ALA A 386 26.50 5.90 -12.28
N LYS A 387 26.12 7.14 -12.56
CA LYS A 387 24.73 7.60 -12.66
C LYS A 387 24.40 8.05 -14.07
N CYS A 388 23.16 7.83 -14.47
CA CYS A 388 22.63 8.34 -15.73
C CYS A 388 21.87 9.64 -15.51
N PHE A 389 21.95 10.51 -16.51
CA PHE A 389 21.32 11.83 -16.52
C PHE A 389 20.52 12.01 -17.79
N ASP A 390 19.37 12.66 -17.67
CA ASP A 390 18.55 13.04 -18.81
C ASP A 390 19.08 14.33 -19.50
N LYS A 391 18.39 14.75 -20.57
CA LYS A 391 18.72 15.97 -21.33
C LYS A 391 18.70 17.26 -20.49
N ASN A 392 18.00 17.27 -19.35
CA ASN A 392 17.93 18.39 -18.41
C ASN A 392 18.99 18.29 -17.31
N LYS A 393 19.89 17.30 -17.39
CA LYS A 393 20.93 16.98 -16.39
C LYS A 393 20.36 16.50 -15.06
N GLU A 394 19.12 16.03 -15.03
CA GLU A 394 18.55 15.43 -13.84
C GLU A 394 18.98 13.96 -13.72
N GLU A 395 19.33 13.53 -12.51
CA GLU A 395 19.66 12.13 -12.21
C GLU A 395 18.44 11.22 -12.45
N ARG A 396 18.66 10.07 -13.11
CA ARG A 396 17.62 9.08 -13.42
C ARG A 396 17.88 7.69 -12.84
N GLY A 397 19.00 7.52 -12.14
CA GLY A 397 19.38 6.26 -11.50
C GLY A 397 20.87 5.95 -11.61
N ALA A 398 21.30 4.88 -10.95
CA ALA A 398 22.66 4.36 -11.06
C ALA A 398 22.70 3.18 -12.04
N VAL A 399 23.63 3.21 -13.00
CA VAL A 399 23.83 2.13 -13.97
C VAL A 399 24.99 1.20 -13.58
N ILE A 400 25.89 1.66 -12.72
CA ILE A 400 26.93 0.83 -12.09
C ILE A 400 26.81 1.01 -10.58
N SER A 401 26.78 -0.08 -9.82
CA SER A 401 26.75 -0.04 -8.35
C SER A 401 27.37 -1.28 -7.69
N ILE A 402 27.71 -1.16 -6.41
CA ILE A 402 28.10 -2.27 -5.52
C ILE A 402 27.11 -2.35 -4.36
N LEU A 403 26.74 -3.57 -3.97
CA LEU A 403 26.00 -3.90 -2.77
C LEU A 403 26.89 -4.72 -1.84
N VAL A 404 27.07 -4.27 -0.62
CA VAL A 404 27.83 -4.96 0.44
C VAL A 404 26.85 -5.56 1.44
N ASN A 405 26.86 -6.87 1.63
CA ASN A 405 25.91 -7.57 2.51
C ASN A 405 26.54 -7.86 3.88
N ASN A 406 25.90 -7.40 4.97
CA ASN A 406 26.37 -7.66 6.34
C ASN A 406 25.35 -8.45 7.19
N ALA A 407 24.27 -8.93 6.57
CA ALA A 407 23.24 -9.74 7.22
C ALA A 407 22.98 -11.05 6.46
N PRO A 408 22.54 -12.12 7.15
CA PRO A 408 22.04 -13.32 6.49
C PRO A 408 20.92 -13.00 5.49
N PRO A 409 20.79 -13.77 4.40
CA PRO A 409 21.56 -14.99 4.11
C PRO A 409 22.91 -14.77 3.39
N PHE A 410 23.25 -13.54 3.02
CA PHE A 410 24.41 -13.24 2.15
C PHE A 410 25.56 -12.50 2.87
N LYS A 411 25.61 -12.55 4.21
CA LYS A 411 26.62 -11.85 5.01
C LYS A 411 28.04 -12.18 4.53
N GLY A 412 28.80 -11.15 4.17
CA GLY A 412 30.17 -11.25 3.68
C GLY A 412 30.31 -11.29 2.16
N SER A 413 29.21 -11.40 1.42
CA SER A 413 29.21 -11.29 -0.04
C SER A 413 29.03 -9.87 -0.52
N MET A 414 29.65 -9.57 -1.67
CA MET A 414 29.49 -8.31 -2.38
C MET A 414 28.95 -8.57 -3.78
N PHE A 415 27.99 -7.77 -4.21
CA PHE A 415 27.39 -7.89 -5.54
C PHE A 415 27.59 -6.59 -6.30
N ALA A 416 28.08 -6.65 -7.53
CA ALA A 416 28.13 -5.50 -8.41
C ALA A 416 27.21 -5.70 -9.62
N ALA A 417 26.54 -4.62 -10.00
CA ALA A 417 25.65 -4.60 -11.16
C ALA A 417 26.14 -3.56 -12.17
N PHE A 418 26.33 -3.99 -13.41
CA PHE A 418 26.52 -3.13 -14.57
C PHE A 418 25.27 -3.26 -15.43
N GLY A 419 24.32 -2.35 -15.29
CA GLY A 419 22.98 -2.47 -15.88
C GLY A 419 22.88 -2.30 -17.40
N MET A 420 24.00 -2.15 -18.12
CA MET A 420 24.05 -1.92 -19.57
C MET A 420 23.77 -3.21 -20.34
N ASN A 421 22.71 -3.26 -21.13
CA ASN A 421 22.38 -4.46 -21.91
C ASN A 421 23.09 -4.52 -23.26
N ASP A 422 23.51 -3.37 -23.80
CA ASP A 422 24.35 -3.31 -24.99
C ASP A 422 25.71 -3.95 -24.71
N GLN A 423 25.89 -5.17 -25.21
CA GLN A 423 27.13 -5.93 -25.01
C GLN A 423 28.35 -5.26 -25.63
N GLY A 424 28.17 -4.41 -26.65
CA GLY A 424 29.24 -3.67 -27.30
C GLY A 424 29.91 -2.67 -26.36
N LEU A 425 29.17 -2.11 -25.39
CA LEU A 425 29.71 -1.15 -24.43
C LEU A 425 30.77 -1.75 -23.50
N TYR A 426 30.76 -3.07 -23.26
CA TYR A 426 31.79 -3.73 -22.46
C TYR A 426 33.15 -3.83 -23.16
N LYS A 427 33.25 -3.42 -24.43
CA LYS A 427 34.52 -3.29 -25.15
C LYS A 427 35.18 -1.91 -24.94
N ASP A 428 34.40 -0.92 -24.47
CA ASP A 428 34.86 0.44 -24.19
C ASP A 428 35.88 0.47 -23.04
N GLU A 429 36.94 1.28 -23.17
CA GLU A 429 38.01 1.34 -22.18
C GLU A 429 37.56 1.88 -20.82
N ALA A 430 36.61 2.84 -20.78
CA ALA A 430 36.09 3.36 -19.52
C ALA A 430 35.31 2.27 -18.77
N VAL A 431 34.48 1.49 -19.48
CA VAL A 431 33.72 0.37 -18.90
C VAL A 431 34.64 -0.75 -18.43
N LYS A 432 35.64 -1.13 -19.23
CA LYS A 432 36.64 -2.17 -18.86
C LYS A 432 37.47 -1.75 -17.65
N SER A 433 37.92 -0.50 -17.63
CA SER A 433 38.65 0.07 -16.49
C SER A 433 37.79 0.04 -15.23
N ALA A 434 36.54 0.50 -15.30
CA ALA A 434 35.59 0.45 -14.21
C ALA A 434 35.32 -0.98 -13.70
N LEU A 435 35.12 -1.94 -14.60
CA LEU A 435 34.93 -3.35 -14.25
C LEU A 435 36.14 -3.89 -13.46
N ALA A 436 37.35 -3.65 -13.96
CA ALA A 436 38.56 -4.12 -13.32
C ALA A 436 38.77 -3.46 -11.93
N GLU A 437 38.41 -2.19 -11.81
CA GLU A 437 38.46 -1.41 -10.58
C GLU A 437 37.47 -1.91 -9.53
N VAL A 438 36.25 -2.21 -9.95
CA VAL A 438 35.19 -2.80 -9.12
C VAL A 438 35.60 -4.20 -8.63
N CYS A 439 36.14 -5.05 -9.51
CA CYS A 439 36.63 -6.37 -9.11
C CYS A 439 37.78 -6.29 -8.10
N ARG A 440 38.71 -5.34 -8.27
CA ARG A 440 39.75 -5.05 -7.28
C ARG A 440 39.17 -4.56 -5.97
N ARG A 441 38.14 -3.71 -6.00
CA ARG A 441 37.48 -3.22 -4.79
C ARG A 441 36.73 -4.32 -4.02
N ILE A 442 36.07 -5.23 -4.73
CA ILE A 442 35.44 -6.43 -4.15
C ILE A 442 36.50 -7.33 -3.52
N ARG A 443 37.63 -7.55 -4.21
CA ARG A 443 38.74 -8.35 -3.69
C ARG A 443 39.33 -7.77 -2.40
N ASP A 444 39.47 -6.45 -2.38
CA ASP A 444 39.95 -5.71 -1.21
C ASP A 444 39.02 -5.89 0.00
N GLY A 445 37.71 -5.84 -0.21
CA GLY A 445 36.72 -6.28 0.78
C GLY A 445 36.55 -5.40 2.02
N ILE A 446 37.29 -4.30 2.16
CA ILE A 446 37.23 -3.44 3.35
C ILE A 446 36.37 -2.21 3.08
N PHE A 447 35.25 -2.00 3.77
CA PHE A 447 34.32 -0.90 3.48
C PHE A 447 33.89 -0.17 4.76
N LEU A 448 33.56 1.12 4.64
CA LEU A 448 32.58 1.71 5.56
C LEU A 448 31.25 0.98 5.34
N PHE A 449 30.57 0.56 6.38
CA PHE A 449 29.29 -0.13 6.24
C PHE A 449 28.13 0.81 6.59
N GLU A 450 28.25 1.51 7.70
CA GLU A 450 27.43 2.68 8.02
C GLU A 450 28.29 3.71 8.74
N ALA A 451 28.08 5.00 8.50
CA ALA A 451 28.82 6.06 9.18
C ALA A 451 28.11 7.41 9.17
N GLY A 452 28.41 8.21 10.21
CA GLY A 452 27.92 9.56 10.35
C GLY A 452 27.42 9.84 11.77
N SER A 453 26.38 10.66 11.90
CA SER A 453 25.69 10.86 13.17
C SER A 453 24.62 9.80 13.42
N GLN A 454 24.33 9.53 14.69
CA GLN A 454 23.32 8.55 15.07
C GLN A 454 21.91 8.93 14.59
N TYR A 455 21.57 10.22 14.66
CA TYR A 455 20.32 10.76 14.15
C TYR A 455 20.60 11.79 13.07
N PHE A 456 19.63 12.05 12.20
CA PHE A 456 19.75 13.05 11.13
C PHE A 456 19.35 14.46 11.57
N SER A 457 18.81 14.62 12.77
CA SER A 457 18.48 15.93 13.34
C SER A 457 18.55 15.94 14.86
N TYR A 458 19.00 17.06 15.44
CA TYR A 458 19.19 17.25 16.88
C TYR A 458 18.67 18.61 17.33
N TYR A 459 18.18 18.71 18.57
CA TYR A 459 17.91 20.00 19.20
C TYR A 459 19.24 20.66 19.63
N PRO A 460 19.29 22.02 19.68
CA PRO A 460 20.39 22.73 20.32
C PRO A 460 20.66 22.20 21.73
N GLY A 461 21.94 22.04 22.07
CA GLY A 461 22.39 21.53 23.37
C GLY A 461 22.48 20.00 23.48
N GLU A 462 21.98 19.23 22.51
CA GLU A 462 22.09 17.78 22.55
C GLU A 462 23.52 17.27 22.26
N ASP A 463 23.88 16.15 22.89
CA ASP A 463 25.08 15.41 22.53
C ASP A 463 24.83 14.57 21.27
N VAL A 464 25.79 14.64 20.35
CA VAL A 464 25.78 13.97 19.06
C VAL A 464 26.76 12.81 19.11
N THR A 465 26.22 11.60 19.11
CA THR A 465 27.00 10.38 18.86
C THR A 465 27.34 10.31 17.37
N LEU A 466 28.62 10.34 17.07
CA LEU A 466 29.18 10.19 15.73
C LEU A 466 29.94 8.87 15.65
N GLY A 467 29.95 8.20 14.50
CA GLY A 467 30.69 6.95 14.38
C GLY A 467 30.70 6.34 12.99
N ALA A 468 31.34 5.18 12.91
CA ALA A 468 31.37 4.35 11.72
C ALA A 468 31.52 2.88 12.10
N ASP A 469 30.82 2.01 11.39
CA ASP A 469 31.12 0.58 11.31
C ASP A 469 31.94 0.31 10.05
N VAL A 470 33.01 -0.45 10.21
CA VAL A 470 33.93 -0.85 9.14
C VAL A 470 33.92 -2.37 9.06
N VAL A 471 33.68 -2.90 7.86
CA VAL A 471 33.75 -4.34 7.59
C VAL A 471 35.04 -4.68 6.85
N ASN A 472 35.66 -5.81 7.20
CA ASN A 472 36.73 -6.43 6.42
C ASN A 472 36.23 -7.79 5.92
N PHE A 473 35.70 -7.85 4.72
CA PHE A 473 35.33 -9.09 4.02
C PHE A 473 36.40 -9.58 3.04
N GLY A 474 37.58 -8.95 3.05
CA GLY A 474 38.75 -9.41 2.34
C GLY A 474 39.39 -10.64 3.01
N GLU A 475 40.46 -11.14 2.41
CA GLU A 475 41.18 -12.32 2.91
C GLU A 475 42.40 -11.98 3.79
N LYS A 476 42.72 -10.70 3.95
CA LYS A 476 43.88 -10.22 4.72
C LYS A 476 43.43 -9.34 5.86
N ASP A 477 44.19 -9.39 6.95
CA ASP A 477 44.09 -8.43 8.03
C ASP A 477 44.44 -7.02 7.52
N ALA A 478 43.83 -5.99 8.10
CA ALA A 478 43.99 -4.63 7.63
C ALA A 478 43.99 -3.63 8.78
N ASP A 479 44.92 -2.68 8.70
CA ASP A 479 44.93 -1.48 9.53
C ASP A 479 44.35 -0.31 8.74
N VAL A 480 43.32 0.31 9.30
CA VAL A 480 42.60 1.43 8.68
C VAL A 480 42.40 2.56 9.67
N THR A 481 42.17 3.76 9.16
CA THR A 481 41.81 4.94 9.96
C THR A 481 40.46 5.47 9.52
N VAL A 482 39.52 5.60 10.44
CA VAL A 482 38.26 6.32 10.23
C VAL A 482 38.51 7.78 10.56
N ARG A 483 38.24 8.69 9.62
CA ARG A 483 38.24 10.14 9.85
C ARG A 483 36.83 10.67 9.71
N ILE A 484 36.34 11.41 10.70
CA ILE A 484 35.03 12.07 10.64
C ILE A 484 35.19 13.59 10.72
N GLN A 485 34.35 14.30 9.97
CA GLN A 485 34.31 15.76 9.91
C GLN A 485 32.88 16.27 9.97
N ILE A 486 32.65 17.35 10.72
CA ILE A 486 31.38 18.07 10.76
C ILE A 486 31.61 19.46 10.18
N ILE A 487 30.94 19.76 9.07
CA ILE A 487 31.15 20.97 8.28
C ILE A 487 29.84 21.76 8.31
N PRO A 488 29.82 23.00 8.82
CA PRO A 488 28.64 23.85 8.73
C PRO A 488 28.28 24.08 7.25
N SER A 489 27.01 23.91 6.90
CA SER A 489 26.54 24.33 5.58
C SER A 489 26.29 25.83 5.59
N PRO A 490 26.60 26.57 4.51
CA PRO A 490 26.19 27.96 4.41
C PRO A 490 24.65 28.05 4.51
N PRO A 491 24.10 29.12 5.11
CA PRO A 491 22.66 29.29 5.22
C PRO A 491 22.03 29.23 3.82
N SER A 492 20.99 28.40 3.65
CA SER A 492 20.29 28.33 2.37
C SER A 492 19.61 29.67 2.11
N GLN A 493 19.90 30.31 0.96
CA GLN A 493 19.06 31.39 0.43
C GLN A 493 17.76 30.77 -0.11
N SER A 494 16.91 30.26 0.78
CA SER A 494 15.59 29.78 0.43
C SER A 494 14.60 30.23 1.49
N SER A 495 14.29 31.53 1.48
CA SER A 495 12.99 31.96 2.01
C SER A 495 11.89 31.29 1.18
N PRO A 496 10.77 30.88 1.80
CA PRO A 496 9.66 30.28 1.07
C PRO A 496 9.14 31.29 0.03
N VAL A 497 9.28 30.95 -1.25
CA VAL A 497 8.61 31.70 -2.31
C VAL A 497 7.12 31.33 -2.24
N PRO A 498 6.21 32.29 -2.01
CA PRO A 498 4.79 31.98 -1.99
C PRO A 498 4.32 31.48 -3.37
N PRO A 499 3.35 30.55 -3.42
CA PRO A 499 2.81 30.04 -4.66
C PRO A 499 1.93 31.11 -5.31
N SER A 500 2.54 32.07 -6.00
CA SER A 500 1.82 32.95 -6.90
C SER A 500 2.73 33.39 -8.04
N LYS A 501 2.29 33.10 -9.27
CA LYS A 501 2.90 33.41 -10.58
C LYS A 501 3.79 32.30 -11.18
N ILE A 502 3.17 31.18 -11.57
CA ILE A 502 3.59 30.46 -12.77
C ILE A 502 2.77 31.03 -13.92
N GLY A 503 3.40 31.89 -14.71
CA GLY A 503 2.77 32.59 -15.82
C GLY A 503 3.76 33.55 -16.47
N GLY A 504 4.79 32.99 -17.11
CA GLY A 504 5.78 33.76 -17.86
C GLY A 504 6.82 32.84 -18.47
N GLN A 505 6.87 32.81 -19.81
CA GLN A 505 7.91 32.13 -20.58
C GLN A 505 9.30 32.65 -20.16
N ALA A 506 10.14 31.77 -19.61
CA ALA A 506 11.55 32.07 -19.42
C ALA A 506 12.25 31.99 -20.78
N LYS A 507 12.58 33.16 -21.34
CA LYS A 507 13.62 33.28 -22.37
C LYS A 507 14.97 32.97 -21.74
N GLY A 508 15.79 32.23 -22.49
CA GLY A 508 17.05 31.68 -22.02
C GLY A 508 18.04 32.73 -21.52
N GLU A 509 18.60 32.43 -20.37
CA GLU A 509 19.94 32.83 -19.94
C GLU A 509 20.53 31.62 -19.20
N GLU A 510 21.76 31.26 -19.55
CA GLU A 510 22.50 30.12 -19.00
C GLU A 510 22.74 30.33 -17.50
N ASP A 511 21.95 29.65 -16.67
CA ASP A 511 22.20 29.63 -15.23
C ASP A 511 23.34 28.66 -14.93
N LYS A 512 24.55 29.21 -14.86
CA LYS A 512 25.77 28.55 -14.40
C LYS A 512 25.70 28.37 -12.88
N THR A 513 24.93 27.40 -12.39
CA THR A 513 25.08 26.87 -11.03
C THR A 513 26.25 25.88 -10.98
N ASN A 514 27.44 26.45 -11.16
CA ASN A 514 28.70 25.77 -10.88
C ASN A 514 29.59 26.73 -10.09
N VAL A 515 29.18 27.04 -8.85
CA VAL A 515 30.03 27.70 -7.85
C VAL A 515 29.68 27.18 -6.45
N ALA A 516 30.09 25.95 -6.14
CA ALA A 516 30.48 25.57 -4.77
C ALA A 516 32.02 25.53 -4.67
N ALA A 517 32.69 26.39 -5.45
CA ALA A 517 34.11 26.69 -5.28
C ALA A 517 34.22 28.02 -4.55
N GLY A 518 34.78 28.03 -3.33
CA GLY A 518 35.48 29.23 -2.86
C GLY A 518 35.30 29.71 -1.42
N LEU A 519 34.53 29.07 -0.55
CA LEU A 519 34.68 29.24 0.90
C LEU A 519 34.62 27.86 1.54
N ALA A 520 35.77 27.19 1.64
CA ALA A 520 35.89 26.00 2.46
C ALA A 520 35.65 26.42 3.92
N LEU A 521 34.40 26.33 4.38
CA LEU A 521 34.09 26.46 5.79
C LEU A 521 34.88 25.39 6.52
N GLN A 522 35.74 25.82 7.46
CA GLN A 522 36.54 24.91 8.26
C GLN A 522 35.60 23.98 9.05
N PRO A 523 35.92 22.68 9.16
CA PRO A 523 35.12 21.77 9.96
C PRO A 523 35.10 22.24 11.42
N VAL A 524 33.91 22.29 12.02
CA VAL A 524 33.75 22.60 13.46
C VAL A 524 34.13 21.43 14.36
N PHE A 525 34.24 20.23 13.77
CA PHE A 525 34.73 19.04 14.42
C PHE A 525 35.49 18.18 13.40
N LYS A 526 36.66 17.66 13.80
CA LYS A 526 37.44 16.69 13.04
C LYS A 526 38.14 15.75 14.01
N ASN A 527 38.01 14.44 13.79
CA ASN A 527 38.71 13.44 14.60
C ASN A 527 39.05 12.19 13.77
N GLU A 528 39.99 11.39 14.25
CA GLU A 528 40.47 10.17 13.61
C GLU A 528 40.57 9.02 14.61
N TYR A 529 40.27 7.80 14.17
CA TYR A 529 40.38 6.59 14.98
C TYR A 529 40.97 5.45 14.16
N LYS A 530 41.99 4.79 14.69
CA LYS A 530 42.67 3.66 14.03
C LYS A 530 42.01 2.34 14.45
N ILE A 531 41.76 1.46 13.48
CA ILE A 531 41.16 0.14 13.69
C ILE A 531 42.04 -0.90 12.99
N SER A 532 42.40 -1.94 13.72
CA SER A 532 43.00 -3.17 13.17
C SER A 532 41.92 -4.23 13.06
N LEU A 533 41.65 -4.72 11.85
CA LEU A 533 40.60 -5.69 11.56
C LEU A 533 41.18 -6.98 10.98
N LYS A 534 40.84 -8.12 11.58
CA LYS A 534 41.14 -9.40 10.93
C LYS A 534 40.21 -9.65 9.75
N ALA A 535 40.64 -10.50 8.81
CA ALA A 535 39.78 -10.98 7.74
C ALA A 535 38.45 -11.53 8.29
N GLY A 536 37.32 -11.10 7.71
CA GLY A 536 35.97 -11.46 8.12
C GLY A 536 35.40 -10.69 9.32
N GLN A 537 36.14 -9.74 9.92
CA GLN A 537 35.68 -8.98 11.08
C GLN A 537 34.95 -7.68 10.72
N THR A 538 34.20 -7.18 11.71
CA THR A 538 33.65 -5.82 11.74
C THR A 538 34.25 -5.11 12.95
N GLY A 539 34.56 -3.83 12.82
CA GLY A 539 34.94 -2.98 13.95
C GLY A 539 34.31 -1.61 13.82
N SER A 540 34.33 -0.86 14.91
CA SER A 540 33.63 0.42 15.00
C SER A 540 34.55 1.51 15.53
N ALA A 541 34.33 2.73 15.07
CA ALA A 541 34.85 3.96 15.67
C ALA A 541 33.67 4.79 16.19
N GLU A 542 33.81 5.33 17.40
CA GLU A 542 32.82 6.22 18.00
C GLU A 542 33.49 7.50 18.47
N PHE A 543 32.81 8.62 18.25
CA PHE A 543 33.23 9.95 18.63
C PHE A 543 32.05 10.67 19.28
N ALA A 544 32.33 11.52 20.26
CA ALA A 544 31.34 12.39 20.88
C ALA A 544 31.58 13.83 20.43
N TRP A 545 30.52 14.50 20.00
CA TRP A 545 30.49 15.93 19.74
C TRP A 545 29.22 16.52 20.37
N SER A 546 29.21 17.80 20.74
CA SER A 546 28.08 18.42 21.44
C SER A 546 27.60 19.64 20.66
N LEU A 547 26.30 19.72 20.39
CA LEU A 547 25.67 20.78 19.59
C LEU A 547 25.24 21.97 20.47
N LYS A 548 26.11 22.44 21.37
CA LYS A 548 25.75 23.49 22.37
C LYS A 548 25.47 24.85 21.77
N ASP A 549 26.24 25.25 20.76
CA ASP A 549 26.12 26.55 20.10
C ASP A 549 26.14 26.34 18.57
N PRO A 550 24.96 26.01 17.98
CA PRO A 550 24.85 25.77 16.55
C PRO A 550 25.38 26.96 15.74
N LYS A 551 26.32 26.67 14.83
CA LYS A 551 26.94 27.63 13.90
C LYS A 551 26.21 27.69 12.56
N ALA A 552 25.29 26.77 12.33
CA ALA A 552 24.42 26.68 11.16
C ALA A 552 23.18 25.87 11.54
N ASP A 553 22.09 26.04 10.79
CA ASP A 553 20.89 25.21 10.91
C ASP A 553 21.08 23.82 10.28
N LEU A 554 22.20 23.64 9.56
CA LEU A 554 22.51 22.47 8.77
C LEU A 554 24.01 22.17 8.77
N TYR A 555 24.37 20.90 8.88
CA TYR A 555 25.72 20.40 8.82
C TYR A 555 25.86 19.27 7.81
N VAL A 556 27.03 19.18 7.18
CA VAL A 556 27.45 18.01 6.42
C VAL A 556 28.35 17.17 7.32
N VAL A 557 27.94 15.92 7.55
CA VAL A 557 28.73 14.90 8.23
C VAL A 557 29.46 14.09 7.16
N ARG A 558 30.79 14.13 7.18
CA ARG A 558 31.63 13.44 6.22
C ARG A 558 32.56 12.47 6.93
N THR A 559 32.47 11.20 6.56
CA THR A 559 33.31 10.13 7.10
C THR A 559 34.14 9.49 6.00
N GLU A 560 35.45 9.46 6.17
CA GLU A 560 36.41 8.82 5.28
C GLU A 560 37.01 7.58 5.95
N LEU A 561 37.26 6.54 5.14
CA LEU A 561 38.11 5.41 5.53
C LEU A 561 39.44 5.53 4.80
N LEU A 562 40.53 5.52 5.57
CA LEU A 562 41.88 5.66 5.06
C LEU A 562 42.69 4.39 5.29
N ARG A 563 43.56 4.09 4.33
CA ARG A 563 44.63 3.10 4.44
C ARG A 563 45.87 3.67 3.76
N ASP A 564 47.01 3.58 4.44
CA ASP A 564 48.29 4.16 3.98
C ASP A 564 48.17 5.64 3.58
N GLY A 565 47.35 6.40 4.34
CA GLY A 565 47.09 7.82 4.11
C GLY A 565 46.16 8.14 2.92
N LYS A 566 45.71 7.14 2.16
CA LYS A 566 44.78 7.31 1.03
C LYS A 566 43.34 7.00 1.44
N VAL A 567 42.40 7.82 0.98
CA VAL A 567 40.97 7.57 1.16
C VAL A 567 40.54 6.44 0.22
N ILE A 568 39.95 5.40 0.78
CA ILE A 568 39.50 4.20 0.05
C ILE A 568 37.97 4.02 0.09
N ASP A 569 37.29 4.78 0.96
CA ASP A 569 35.83 4.80 1.07
C ASP A 569 35.37 6.11 1.72
N VAL A 570 34.14 6.52 1.44
CA VAL A 570 33.53 7.74 1.97
C VAL A 570 32.02 7.57 2.13
N ILE A 571 31.48 8.14 3.21
CA ILE A 571 30.04 8.33 3.43
C ILE A 571 29.83 9.80 3.79
N THR A 572 28.79 10.41 3.24
CA THR A 572 28.43 11.80 3.54
C THR A 572 26.93 11.92 3.65
N HIS A 573 26.45 12.63 4.67
CA HIS A 573 25.03 12.93 4.81
C HIS A 573 24.82 14.28 5.51
N GLU A 574 23.59 14.78 5.39
CA GLU A 574 23.13 15.99 6.07
C GLU A 574 22.72 15.68 7.53
N MET A 575 22.99 16.61 8.45
CA MET A 575 22.47 16.62 9.81
C MET A 575 21.85 18.00 10.10
N GLY A 576 20.54 18.04 10.38
CA GLY A 576 19.79 19.26 10.66
C GLY A 576 19.73 19.64 12.14
N VAL A 577 19.51 20.93 12.40
CA VAL A 577 19.19 21.44 13.73
C VAL A 577 17.68 21.62 13.87
N LEU A 578 17.09 21.02 14.90
CA LEU A 578 15.65 21.12 15.20
C LEU A 578 15.35 22.45 15.89
N SER A 579 14.19 23.04 15.59
CA SER A 579 13.71 24.24 16.26
C SER A 579 13.19 23.93 17.66
N ASP A 580 13.67 24.64 18.67
CA ASP A 580 13.13 24.66 20.04
C ASP A 580 12.16 25.82 20.30
N LYS A 581 11.85 26.60 19.25
CA LYS A 581 10.91 27.72 19.33
C LYS A 581 9.50 27.19 19.53
N LYS A 582 8.79 27.77 20.50
CA LYS A 582 7.38 27.48 20.72
C LYS A 582 6.54 28.00 19.55
N PRO A 583 5.72 27.17 18.89
CA PRO A 583 4.87 27.62 17.80
C PRO A 583 3.75 28.56 18.30
N ALA A 584 3.35 29.50 17.45
CA ALA A 584 2.16 30.32 17.63
C ALA A 584 0.89 29.51 17.30
N PRO A 585 -0.28 29.84 17.87
CA PRO A 585 -1.54 29.18 17.52
C PRO A 585 -1.86 29.18 16.03
N ASP A 586 -1.49 30.24 15.31
CA ASP A 586 -1.74 30.41 13.87
C ASP A 586 -0.86 29.52 12.97
N ASP A 587 0.21 28.93 13.52
CA ASP A 587 1.09 27.99 12.82
C ASP A 587 0.43 26.62 12.59
N PHE A 588 -0.61 26.32 13.37
CA PHE A 588 -1.41 25.10 13.28
C PHE A 588 -2.60 25.26 12.33
N VAL A 589 -2.94 24.17 11.65
CA VAL A 589 -4.14 24.16 10.80
C VAL A 589 -5.39 24.01 11.66
N THR A 590 -6.39 24.84 11.41
CA THR A 590 -7.68 24.84 12.12
C THR A 590 -8.86 24.64 11.17
N VAL A 591 -10.04 24.32 11.70
CA VAL A 591 -11.28 24.18 10.93
C VAL A 591 -12.22 25.34 11.23
N LYS A 592 -12.69 26.01 10.17
CA LYS A 592 -13.68 27.09 10.26
C LYS A 592 -14.47 27.21 8.96
N ASP A 593 -15.79 27.40 9.08
CA ASP A 593 -16.72 27.60 7.95
C ASP A 593 -16.55 26.54 6.84
N GLY A 594 -16.41 25.27 7.26
CA GLY A 594 -16.25 24.12 6.37
C GLY A 594 -14.94 24.05 5.59
N ASN A 595 -13.94 24.85 5.97
CA ASN A 595 -12.62 24.88 5.34
C ASN A 595 -11.50 24.70 6.38
N PHE A 596 -10.30 24.37 5.90
CA PHE A 596 -9.09 24.44 6.70
C PHE A 596 -8.47 25.84 6.63
N TRP A 597 -7.83 26.27 7.71
CA TRP A 597 -7.19 27.57 7.83
C TRP A 597 -5.79 27.44 8.39
N LEU A 598 -4.84 28.17 7.81
CA LEU A 598 -3.44 28.26 8.24
C LEU A 598 -2.99 29.71 8.12
N ASN A 599 -2.36 30.28 9.16
CA ASN A 599 -1.91 31.68 9.16
C ASN A 599 -2.99 32.69 8.73
N GLY A 600 -4.21 32.51 9.22
CA GLY A 600 -5.36 33.38 8.92
C GLY A 600 -5.89 33.31 7.49
N LYS A 601 -5.45 32.33 6.67
CA LYS A 601 -5.93 32.12 5.30
C LYS A 601 -6.49 30.72 5.12
N LYS A 602 -7.44 30.55 4.18
CA LYS A 602 -7.87 29.21 3.78
C LYS A 602 -6.68 28.43 3.23
N TRP A 603 -6.61 27.17 3.62
CA TRP A 603 -5.58 26.23 3.23
C TRP A 603 -6.27 24.97 2.67
N TYR A 604 -5.70 24.40 1.61
CA TYR A 604 -6.31 23.30 0.88
C TYR A 604 -5.30 22.15 0.76
N PRO A 605 -5.60 20.94 1.27
CA PRO A 605 -4.71 19.80 1.12
C PRO A 605 -4.74 19.27 -0.32
N VAL A 606 -3.71 19.62 -1.08
CA VAL A 606 -3.31 18.91 -2.30
C VAL A 606 -2.23 17.93 -1.89
N ALA A 607 -2.56 16.64 -1.88
CA ALA A 607 -1.77 15.66 -1.18
C ALA A 607 -1.62 14.34 -1.93
N ILE A 608 -0.89 13.42 -1.31
CA ILE A 608 -0.69 12.04 -1.74
C ILE A 608 -0.45 11.18 -0.50
N ASN A 609 -0.89 9.92 -0.53
CA ASN A 609 -0.38 8.93 0.41
C ASN A 609 1.09 8.67 0.07
N PHE A 610 1.97 8.78 1.06
CA PHE A 610 3.40 8.93 0.81
C PHE A 610 4.21 7.88 1.55
N TRP A 611 4.88 7.06 0.74
CA TRP A 611 6.11 6.37 1.12
C TRP A 611 7.18 6.77 0.10
N PRO A 612 8.47 6.78 0.46
CA PRO A 612 9.54 7.25 -0.43
C PRO A 612 9.78 6.29 -1.60
N LEU A 613 10.31 6.78 -2.74
CA LEU A 613 10.57 5.97 -3.93
C LEU A 613 11.44 4.73 -3.66
N TYR A 614 12.36 4.80 -2.70
CA TYR A 614 13.27 3.70 -2.39
C TYR A 614 12.60 2.46 -1.79
N ILE A 615 11.31 2.53 -1.42
CA ILE A 615 10.57 1.37 -0.87
C ILE A 615 10.14 0.38 -1.96
N SER A 616 10.15 0.78 -3.24
CA SER A 616 9.71 -0.06 -4.34
C SER A 616 10.53 -1.35 -4.44
N GLY A 617 9.84 -2.46 -4.72
CA GLY A 617 10.46 -3.78 -4.82
C GLY A 617 11.02 -4.33 -3.51
N THR A 618 10.66 -3.79 -2.34
CA THR A 618 11.09 -4.33 -1.03
C THR A 618 10.34 -5.62 -0.68
N GLU A 619 11.01 -6.58 -0.04
CA GLU A 619 10.39 -7.86 0.38
C GLU A 619 9.40 -7.67 1.55
N PRO A 620 8.35 -8.51 1.67
CA PRO A 620 7.30 -8.37 2.69
C PRO A 620 7.83 -8.12 4.12
N GLY A 621 8.79 -8.95 4.55
CA GLY A 621 9.34 -8.86 5.90
C GLY A 621 10.08 -7.53 6.17
N GLU A 622 10.64 -6.91 5.13
CA GLU A 622 11.32 -5.62 5.23
C GLU A 622 10.34 -4.45 5.07
N TYR A 623 9.35 -4.60 4.18
CA TYR A 623 8.28 -3.63 3.97
C TYR A 623 7.50 -3.35 5.26
N HIS A 624 7.20 -4.39 6.04
CA HIS A 624 6.44 -4.28 7.29
C HIS A 624 7.19 -3.58 8.43
N LEU A 625 8.51 -3.39 8.34
CA LEU A 625 9.26 -2.58 9.32
C LEU A 625 8.89 -1.09 9.20
N GLY A 626 8.44 -0.66 8.01
CA GLY A 626 8.06 0.70 7.70
C GLY A 626 9.22 1.55 7.22
N TRP A 627 8.93 2.49 6.31
CA TRP A 627 9.93 3.31 5.60
C TRP A 627 10.76 4.25 6.51
N ILE A 628 10.27 4.52 7.73
CA ILE A 628 10.88 5.38 8.73
C ILE A 628 11.80 4.64 9.70
N ASP A 629 11.87 3.30 9.58
CA ASP A 629 12.79 2.50 10.37
C ASP A 629 14.25 2.92 10.10
N PRO A 630 15.10 3.06 11.13
CA PRO A 630 16.51 3.43 10.96
C PRO A 630 17.28 2.58 9.95
N ALA A 631 16.91 1.31 9.76
CA ALA A 631 17.58 0.44 8.80
C ALA A 631 17.40 0.88 7.34
N TYR A 632 16.34 1.64 7.03
CA TYR A 632 15.97 2.04 5.66
C TYR A 632 15.86 3.55 5.44
N TYR A 633 15.76 4.35 6.50
CA TYR A 633 15.57 5.80 6.38
C TYR A 633 16.73 6.46 5.61
N GLU A 634 16.41 7.03 4.44
CA GLU A 634 17.35 7.69 3.53
C GLU A 634 16.95 9.15 3.29
N PRO A 635 17.44 10.09 4.11
CA PRO A 635 16.99 11.49 4.09
C PRO A 635 17.31 12.23 2.79
N ALA A 636 18.40 11.86 2.10
CA ALA A 636 18.77 12.50 0.84
C ALA A 636 17.78 12.17 -0.29
N GLU A 637 17.26 10.94 -0.34
CA GLU A 637 16.25 10.55 -1.31
C GLU A 637 14.86 11.10 -0.93
N LEU A 638 14.56 11.17 0.37
CA LEU A 638 13.38 11.87 0.88
C LEU A 638 13.36 13.34 0.44
N GLU A 639 14.50 14.04 0.53
CA GLU A 639 14.59 15.44 0.09
C GLU A 639 14.23 15.59 -1.39
N LYS A 640 14.73 14.71 -2.26
CA LYS A 640 14.39 14.70 -3.70
C LYS A 640 12.89 14.47 -3.92
N ASP A 641 12.28 13.59 -3.15
CA ASP A 641 10.85 13.33 -3.22
C ASP A 641 10.01 14.53 -2.75
N LEU A 642 10.44 15.23 -1.69
CA LEU A 642 9.80 16.45 -1.22
C LEU A 642 9.93 17.61 -2.22
N GLU A 643 11.09 17.76 -2.87
CA GLU A 643 11.28 18.73 -3.96
C GLU A 643 10.31 18.45 -5.13
N ARG A 644 10.15 17.19 -5.53
CA ARG A 644 9.18 16.78 -6.55
C ARG A 644 7.74 17.03 -6.13
N ALA A 645 7.39 16.73 -4.88
CA ALA A 645 6.05 16.96 -4.35
C ALA A 645 5.70 18.45 -4.35
N ASN A 646 6.65 19.29 -3.92
CA ASN A 646 6.53 20.74 -3.97
C ASN A 646 6.40 21.26 -5.42
N ALA A 647 7.17 20.70 -6.37
CA ALA A 647 7.07 21.04 -7.79
C ALA A 647 5.71 20.69 -8.43
N LEU A 648 4.95 19.75 -7.83
CA LEU A 648 3.56 19.43 -8.21
C LEU A 648 2.54 20.31 -7.47
N GLY A 649 2.99 21.22 -6.62
CA GLY A 649 2.15 22.09 -5.79
C GLY A 649 1.45 21.35 -4.67
N MET A 650 2.02 20.25 -4.16
CA MET A 650 1.47 19.55 -2.99
C MET A 650 1.69 20.39 -1.73
N THR A 651 0.67 20.42 -0.87
CA THR A 651 0.69 21.14 0.41
C THR A 651 0.69 20.19 1.60
N MET A 652 0.43 18.90 1.38
CA MET A 652 0.34 17.90 2.45
C MET A 652 0.78 16.52 1.99
N LEU A 653 1.33 15.70 2.88
CA LEU A 653 1.55 14.27 2.69
C LEU A 653 0.81 13.45 3.76
N SER A 654 0.23 12.32 3.36
CA SER A 654 -0.37 11.36 4.28
C SER A 654 0.59 10.18 4.52
N VAL A 655 1.05 9.99 5.76
CA VAL A 655 2.13 9.03 6.07
C VAL A 655 1.79 8.10 7.22
N GLN A 656 2.46 6.94 7.26
CA GLN A 656 2.60 6.18 8.50
C GLN A 656 3.75 6.76 9.32
N MET A 657 3.47 7.22 10.53
CA MET A 657 4.47 7.93 11.37
C MET A 657 5.41 6.99 12.15
N GLY A 658 5.16 5.68 12.11
CA GLY A 658 5.92 4.69 12.89
C GLY A 658 5.51 4.66 14.37
N GLY A 659 6.47 4.39 15.24
CA GLY A 659 6.27 4.39 16.71
C GLY A 659 7.41 5.06 17.46
N LYS A 660 7.42 4.90 18.79
CA LYS A 660 8.42 5.53 19.71
C LYS A 660 9.87 5.36 19.25
N GLY A 661 10.23 4.19 18.74
CA GLY A 661 11.58 3.89 18.24
C GLY A 661 11.99 4.71 17.00
N ASN A 662 11.02 5.25 16.26
CA ASN A 662 11.23 6.01 15.02
C ASN A 662 11.13 7.52 15.20
N ALA A 663 10.82 8.01 16.40
CA ALA A 663 10.50 9.43 16.65
C ALA A 663 11.58 10.40 16.16
N ARG A 664 12.87 10.04 16.24
CA ARG A 664 13.97 10.88 15.76
C ARG A 664 14.00 11.02 14.23
N ASN A 665 13.73 9.96 13.50
CA ASN A 665 13.61 10.01 12.03
C ASN A 665 12.35 10.79 11.62
N LEU A 666 11.26 10.65 12.37
CA LEU A 666 10.05 11.45 12.16
C LEU A 666 10.31 12.95 12.34
N MET A 667 11.07 13.34 13.37
CA MET A 667 11.42 14.76 13.56
C MET A 667 12.29 15.31 12.41
N ASP A 668 13.24 14.54 11.87
CA ASP A 668 13.98 14.95 10.67
C ASP A 668 13.05 15.08 9.46
N PHE A 669 12.16 14.10 9.24
CA PHE A 669 11.18 14.15 8.15
C PHE A 669 10.27 15.38 8.26
N LEU A 670 9.71 15.65 9.45
CA LEU A 670 8.84 16.82 9.70
C LEU A 670 9.58 18.14 9.46
N ARG A 671 10.85 18.25 9.88
CA ARG A 671 11.71 19.41 9.59
C ARG A 671 11.88 19.62 8.08
N ARG A 672 12.08 18.53 7.32
CA ARG A 672 12.19 18.61 5.85
C ARG A 672 10.86 19.00 5.21
N CYS A 673 9.74 18.45 5.68
CA CYS A 673 8.42 18.87 5.21
C CYS A 673 8.18 20.37 5.46
N GLU A 674 8.56 20.89 6.63
CA GLU A 674 8.45 22.32 6.97
C GLU A 674 9.28 23.20 6.03
N LYS A 675 10.51 22.80 5.68
CA LYS A 675 11.36 23.48 4.68
C LYS A 675 10.65 23.64 3.33
N HIS A 676 9.81 22.69 2.95
CA HIS A 676 9.04 22.69 1.70
C HIS A 676 7.61 23.25 1.85
N GLY A 677 7.22 23.72 3.03
CA GLY A 677 5.85 24.20 3.30
C GLY A 677 4.78 23.10 3.23
N ILE A 678 5.19 21.84 3.41
CA ILE A 678 4.33 20.66 3.35
C ILE A 678 3.90 20.27 4.77
N LYS A 679 2.60 20.08 4.99
CA LYS A 679 2.05 19.55 6.24
C LYS A 679 1.91 18.02 6.21
N VAL A 680 1.72 17.39 7.36
CA VAL A 680 1.63 15.92 7.48
C VAL A 680 0.31 15.49 8.12
N ASN A 681 -0.46 14.69 7.38
CA ASN A 681 -1.54 13.88 7.94
C ASN A 681 -0.96 12.53 8.37
N GLY A 682 -0.88 12.28 9.67
CA GLY A 682 -0.12 11.16 10.21
C GLY A 682 -0.99 10.03 10.75
N PHE A 683 -0.83 8.82 10.25
CA PHE A 683 -1.41 7.63 10.89
C PHE A 683 -0.75 7.40 12.26
N LEU A 684 -1.57 7.43 13.31
CA LEU A 684 -1.13 7.37 14.70
C LEU A 684 -1.31 5.95 15.25
N ASN A 685 -0.22 5.20 15.30
CA ASN A 685 -0.26 3.81 15.78
C ASN A 685 -0.77 3.73 17.24
N GLY A 686 -1.68 2.79 17.50
CA GLY A 686 -2.33 2.60 18.80
C GLY A 686 -3.50 3.55 19.07
N ALA A 687 -3.85 4.46 18.16
CA ALA A 687 -4.96 5.40 18.34
C ALA A 687 -6.33 4.87 17.87
N SER A 688 -6.40 3.63 17.40
CA SER A 688 -7.64 3.01 16.94
C SER A 688 -8.74 3.14 18.00
N PRO A 689 -9.90 3.74 17.68
CA PRO A 689 -11.00 3.87 18.64
C PRO A 689 -11.54 2.54 19.16
N ILE A 690 -11.27 1.45 18.45
CA ILE A 690 -11.71 0.11 18.83
C ILE A 690 -10.76 -0.56 19.83
N ASP A 691 -9.47 -0.23 19.74
CA ASP A 691 -8.40 -0.82 20.54
C ASP A 691 -7.38 0.25 20.93
N PHE A 692 -7.86 1.28 21.63
CA PHE A 692 -7.06 2.46 21.94
C PHE A 692 -6.01 2.16 23.00
N ASN A 693 -4.73 2.30 22.65
CA ASN A 693 -3.60 2.11 23.54
C ASN A 693 -3.03 3.46 23.99
N GLU A 694 -3.56 3.98 25.11
CA GLU A 694 -3.20 5.29 25.65
C GLU A 694 -1.70 5.42 25.96
N LYS A 695 -1.10 4.36 26.50
CA LYS A 695 0.33 4.35 26.82
C LYS A 695 1.18 4.54 25.56
N THR A 696 0.90 3.76 24.51
CA THR A 696 1.63 3.83 23.24
C THR A 696 1.48 5.20 22.57
N VAL A 697 0.24 5.73 22.50
CA VAL A 697 -0.02 7.05 21.90
C VAL A 697 0.72 8.15 22.64
N ARG A 698 0.59 8.20 23.98
CA ARG A 698 1.26 9.21 24.81
C ARG A 698 2.77 9.16 24.66
N GLU A 699 3.37 7.98 24.82
CA GLU A 699 4.83 7.84 24.76
C GLU A 699 5.39 8.22 23.39
N PHE A 700 4.65 7.96 22.31
CA PHE A 700 5.06 8.35 20.96
C PHE A 700 4.95 9.86 20.73
N MET A 701 3.83 10.48 21.14
CA MET A 701 3.64 11.94 21.06
C MET A 701 4.72 12.70 21.84
N GLU A 702 5.04 12.24 23.05
CA GLU A 702 6.10 12.81 23.89
C GLU A 702 7.48 12.64 23.24
N ALA A 703 7.81 11.45 22.73
CA ALA A 703 9.10 11.17 22.09
C ALA A 703 9.32 11.99 20.80
N GLY A 704 8.26 12.22 20.02
CA GLY A 704 8.30 13.04 18.80
C GLY A 704 8.06 14.53 19.01
N LYS A 705 7.78 14.97 20.25
CA LYS A 705 7.28 16.32 20.59
C LYS A 705 6.15 16.81 19.67
N LEU A 706 5.23 15.90 19.31
CA LEU A 706 4.25 16.14 18.24
C LEU A 706 3.31 17.31 18.56
N LYS A 707 2.90 17.47 19.82
CA LYS A 707 2.03 18.55 20.29
C LYS A 707 2.48 19.95 19.84
N ASP A 708 3.78 20.19 19.85
CA ASP A 708 4.38 21.49 19.56
C ASP A 708 5.02 21.53 18.16
N ASN A 709 4.70 20.58 17.28
CA ASN A 709 5.25 20.51 15.93
C ASN A 709 4.20 20.90 14.86
N PRO A 710 4.22 22.14 14.34
CA PRO A 710 3.20 22.62 13.41
C PRO A 710 3.30 21.98 12.01
N ALA A 711 4.32 21.17 11.71
CA ALA A 711 4.36 20.41 10.47
C ALA A 711 3.30 19.30 10.45
N VAL A 712 2.85 18.82 11.62
CA VAL A 712 1.69 17.93 11.71
C VAL A 712 0.42 18.73 11.44
N PHE A 713 -0.42 18.24 10.55
CA PHE A 713 -1.74 18.79 10.25
C PHE A 713 -2.82 18.09 11.07
N ALA A 714 -2.82 16.75 11.05
CA ALA A 714 -3.85 15.94 11.67
C ALA A 714 -3.35 14.54 12.03
N TYR A 715 -4.07 13.90 12.95
CA TYR A 715 -3.96 12.48 13.27
C TYR A 715 -5.03 11.67 12.54
N ASP A 716 -4.58 10.69 11.77
CA ASP A 716 -5.39 9.59 11.25
C ASP A 716 -5.36 8.44 12.26
N ILE A 717 -6.50 8.19 12.91
CA ILE A 717 -6.56 7.33 14.10
C ILE A 717 -6.91 5.87 13.79
N ILE A 718 -7.39 5.55 12.58
CA ILE A 718 -7.70 4.17 12.18
C ILE A 718 -7.75 4.02 10.66
N TRP A 719 -7.26 2.88 10.16
CA TRP A 719 -7.21 2.57 8.73
C TRP A 719 -8.47 1.77 8.31
N GLU A 720 -9.25 2.33 7.39
CA GLU A 720 -10.33 1.68 6.63
C GLU A 720 -11.25 0.74 7.44
N PRO A 721 -11.92 1.23 8.51
CA PRO A 721 -12.81 0.39 9.31
C PRO A 721 -13.94 -0.24 8.47
N GLY A 722 -14.38 0.42 7.39
CA GLY A 722 -15.38 -0.09 6.45
C GLY A 722 -15.10 -1.49 5.90
N ASN A 723 -13.85 -1.78 5.55
CA ASN A 723 -13.49 -2.98 4.77
C ASN A 723 -13.46 -4.27 5.59
N SER A 724 -12.97 -4.22 6.83
CA SER A 724 -12.73 -5.43 7.65
C SER A 724 -13.52 -5.48 8.96
N MET A 725 -13.85 -4.32 9.53
CA MET A 725 -14.50 -4.27 10.85
C MET A 725 -15.99 -4.55 10.78
N PHE A 726 -16.62 -4.17 9.67
CA PHE A 726 -18.07 -4.15 9.56
C PHE A 726 -18.64 -5.22 8.64
N ASN A 727 -17.82 -6.08 8.04
CA ASN A 727 -18.30 -7.25 7.28
C ASN A 727 -18.98 -8.28 8.20
N ALA A 728 -19.56 -9.35 7.64
CA ALA A 728 -20.29 -10.35 8.42
C ALA A 728 -19.52 -10.93 9.62
N ASP A 729 -18.22 -11.21 9.44
CA ASP A 729 -17.38 -11.73 10.52
C ASP A 729 -17.03 -10.67 11.56
N GLY A 730 -16.72 -9.45 11.12
CA GLY A 730 -16.46 -8.30 11.99
C GLY A 730 -17.66 -7.96 12.87
N ARG A 731 -18.89 -8.01 12.33
CA ARG A 731 -20.13 -7.71 13.09
C ARG A 731 -20.40 -8.68 14.24
N LYS A 732 -19.92 -9.93 14.16
CA LYS A 732 -20.07 -10.92 15.25
C LYS A 732 -19.42 -10.43 16.55
N ARG A 733 -18.37 -9.60 16.46
CA ARG A 733 -17.72 -8.97 17.62
C ARG A 733 -18.69 -8.18 18.49
N TRP A 734 -19.73 -7.61 17.88
CA TRP A 734 -20.67 -6.68 18.52
C TRP A 734 -21.98 -7.33 18.97
N ALA A 735 -22.12 -8.66 18.88
CA ALA A 735 -23.39 -9.34 19.18
C ALA A 735 -23.86 -9.10 20.63
N LYS A 736 -22.93 -9.01 21.59
CA LYS A 736 -23.26 -8.69 22.99
C LYS A 736 -23.75 -7.24 23.14
N ASP A 737 -23.05 -6.30 22.52
CA ASP A 737 -23.40 -4.89 22.54
C ASP A 737 -24.75 -4.65 21.85
N TRP A 738 -25.01 -5.36 20.75
CA TRP A 738 -26.29 -5.33 20.03
C TRP A 738 -27.45 -5.78 20.91
N GLN A 739 -27.32 -6.92 21.57
CA GLN A 739 -28.33 -7.42 22.50
C GLN A 739 -28.56 -6.45 23.67
N ALA A 740 -27.49 -5.87 24.22
CA ALA A 740 -27.58 -4.90 25.30
C ALA A 740 -28.32 -3.64 24.84
N TRP A 741 -28.00 -3.12 23.65
CA TRP A 741 -28.68 -1.98 23.05
C TRP A 741 -30.16 -2.26 22.80
N ILE A 742 -30.52 -3.44 22.27
CA ILE A 742 -31.93 -3.84 22.09
C ILE A 742 -32.67 -3.78 23.43
N ASN A 743 -32.11 -4.38 24.47
CA ASN A 743 -32.72 -4.42 25.79
C ASN A 743 -32.84 -3.02 26.42
N GLU A 744 -31.83 -2.16 26.25
CA GLU A 744 -31.86 -0.78 26.73
C GLU A 744 -32.92 0.06 26.00
N ARG A 745 -32.93 -0.02 24.66
CA ARG A 745 -33.83 0.76 23.81
C ARG A 745 -35.25 0.24 23.91
N TYR A 746 -35.50 -0.99 23.44
CA TYR A 746 -36.84 -1.57 23.31
C TYR A 746 -37.39 -2.17 24.62
N GLY A 747 -36.55 -2.35 25.65
CA GLY A 747 -36.89 -3.00 26.91
C GLY A 747 -36.81 -4.53 26.87
N SER A 748 -36.95 -5.15 25.70
CA SER A 748 -36.75 -6.59 25.46
C SER A 748 -36.60 -6.87 23.97
N LEU A 749 -36.05 -8.04 23.63
CA LEU A 749 -36.00 -8.53 22.24
C LEU A 749 -37.41 -8.70 21.65
N ASP A 750 -38.36 -9.22 22.42
CA ASP A 750 -39.74 -9.43 21.94
C ASP A 750 -40.41 -8.11 21.52
N ASN A 751 -40.18 -7.02 22.26
CA ASN A 751 -40.69 -5.70 21.88
C ASN A 751 -40.03 -5.18 20.60
N ALA A 752 -38.76 -5.52 20.39
CA ALA A 752 -38.01 -5.16 19.18
C ALA A 752 -38.53 -5.93 17.96
N GLU A 753 -38.68 -7.26 18.06
CA GLU A 753 -39.21 -8.10 16.97
C GLU A 753 -40.65 -7.69 16.59
N ALA A 754 -41.48 -7.31 17.58
CA ALA A 754 -42.82 -6.77 17.35
C ALA A 754 -42.82 -5.42 16.64
N ASP A 755 -41.89 -4.51 16.99
CA ASP A 755 -41.73 -3.22 16.31
C ASP A 755 -41.20 -3.41 14.87
N TRP A 756 -40.25 -4.33 14.69
CA TRP A 756 -39.66 -4.60 13.38
C TRP A 756 -40.59 -5.34 12.44
N GLY A 757 -41.57 -6.08 12.98
CA GLY A 757 -42.36 -7.04 12.20
C GLY A 757 -41.50 -8.19 11.65
N PHE A 758 -40.36 -8.48 12.29
CA PHE A 758 -39.37 -9.43 11.82
C PHE A 758 -38.69 -10.14 13.00
N THR A 759 -38.63 -11.47 12.92
CA THR A 759 -37.96 -12.31 13.92
C THR A 759 -36.49 -12.47 13.56
N ILE A 760 -35.59 -12.04 14.45
CA ILE A 760 -34.15 -12.09 14.18
C ILE A 760 -33.61 -13.50 14.40
N GLN A 761 -32.54 -13.85 13.68
CA GLN A 761 -31.80 -15.09 13.95
C GLN A 761 -31.10 -15.02 15.31
N LYS A 762 -30.99 -16.18 15.98
CA LYS A 762 -30.47 -16.30 17.34
C LYS A 762 -29.45 -17.42 17.40
N ASP A 763 -28.39 -17.24 18.18
CA ASP A 763 -27.49 -18.30 18.61
C ASP A 763 -27.72 -18.54 20.11
N GLY A 764 -28.48 -19.59 20.43
CA GLY A 764 -29.09 -19.76 21.75
C GLY A 764 -30.01 -18.58 22.07
N ALA A 765 -29.71 -17.85 23.16
CA ALA A 765 -30.46 -16.67 23.58
C ALA A 765 -29.92 -15.34 23.01
N LYS A 766 -28.87 -15.36 22.19
CA LYS A 766 -28.20 -14.15 21.68
C LYS A 766 -28.75 -13.75 20.32
N ALA A 767 -29.23 -12.52 20.19
CA ALA A 767 -29.57 -11.94 18.89
C ALA A 767 -28.31 -11.82 18.01
N LEU A 768 -28.39 -12.33 16.78
CA LEU A 768 -27.31 -12.21 15.80
C LEU A 768 -27.42 -10.88 15.03
N PRO A 769 -26.29 -10.28 14.60
CA PRO A 769 -26.33 -9.10 13.73
C PRO A 769 -26.87 -9.47 12.32
N PRO A 770 -27.32 -8.47 11.52
CA PRO A 770 -27.73 -8.69 10.14
C PRO A 770 -26.63 -9.35 9.28
N THR A 771 -27.03 -10.19 8.33
CA THR A 771 -26.11 -10.78 7.32
C THR A 771 -25.73 -9.77 6.24
N ASP A 772 -24.68 -10.03 5.45
CA ASP A 772 -24.31 -9.14 4.34
C ASP A 772 -25.41 -9.03 3.28
N GLN A 773 -26.18 -10.10 3.07
CA GLN A 773 -27.38 -10.06 2.24
C GLN A 773 -28.41 -9.09 2.80
N GLN A 774 -28.70 -9.16 4.11
CA GLN A 774 -29.67 -8.27 4.74
C GLN A 774 -29.21 -6.81 4.78
N MET A 775 -27.91 -6.56 4.70
CA MET A 775 -27.33 -5.21 4.62
C MET A 775 -27.30 -4.66 3.18
N SER A 776 -27.37 -5.50 2.16
CA SER A 776 -27.27 -5.10 0.74
C SER A 776 -28.59 -5.15 -0.01
N GLN A 777 -29.48 -6.08 0.35
CA GLN A 777 -30.79 -6.26 -0.26
C GLN A 777 -31.90 -5.78 0.67
N ASP A 778 -32.95 -5.23 0.07
CA ASP A 778 -34.16 -4.86 0.80
C ASP A 778 -35.08 -6.07 1.04
N GLY A 779 -35.88 -6.02 2.10
CA GLY A 779 -36.79 -7.11 2.45
C GLY A 779 -37.55 -6.86 3.75
N GLU A 780 -38.21 -7.90 4.26
CA GLU A 780 -39.00 -7.83 5.50
C GLU A 780 -38.15 -7.43 6.73
N TRP A 781 -36.83 -7.65 6.67
CA TRP A 781 -35.87 -7.27 7.71
C TRP A 781 -35.50 -5.78 7.73
N ARG A 782 -36.01 -4.94 6.82
CA ARG A 782 -35.60 -3.53 6.65
C ARG A 782 -35.59 -2.73 7.96
N VAL A 783 -36.64 -2.85 8.77
CA VAL A 783 -36.78 -2.12 10.04
C VAL A 783 -35.72 -2.56 11.05
N MET A 784 -35.44 -3.87 11.13
CA MET A 784 -34.37 -4.44 11.96
C MET A 784 -32.99 -3.94 11.50
N THR A 785 -32.74 -3.89 10.19
CA THR A 785 -31.49 -3.33 9.64
C THR A 785 -31.35 -1.84 9.97
N ALA A 786 -32.42 -1.04 9.88
CA ALA A 786 -32.40 0.37 10.29
C ALA A 786 -32.07 0.53 11.79
N ALA A 787 -32.65 -0.32 12.65
CA ALA A 787 -32.34 -0.35 14.08
C ALA A 787 -30.87 -0.73 14.34
N TYR A 788 -30.34 -1.73 13.61
CA TYR A 788 -28.93 -2.10 13.71
C TYR A 788 -27.98 -0.98 13.26
N ARG A 789 -28.32 -0.24 12.20
CA ARG A 789 -27.56 0.95 11.78
C ARG A 789 -27.55 2.02 12.87
N ARG A 790 -28.67 2.25 13.55
CA ARG A 790 -28.71 3.18 14.69
C ARG A 790 -27.88 2.70 15.87
N PHE A 791 -27.90 1.40 16.17
CA PHE A 791 -27.00 0.82 17.17
C PHE A 791 -25.53 1.07 16.83
N MET A 792 -25.14 0.86 15.57
CA MET A 792 -23.77 1.12 15.12
C MET A 792 -23.42 2.61 15.14
N ASP A 793 -24.37 3.50 14.83
CA ASP A 793 -24.21 4.95 14.99
C ASP A 793 -23.86 5.29 16.45
N ASP A 794 -24.64 4.79 17.41
CA ASP A 794 -24.44 5.02 18.84
C ASP A 794 -23.09 4.43 19.32
N LEU A 795 -22.82 3.17 18.99
CA LEU A 795 -21.62 2.47 19.47
C LEU A 795 -20.32 3.07 18.89
N MET A 796 -20.28 3.37 17.59
CA MET A 796 -19.09 3.93 16.97
C MET A 796 -18.89 5.40 17.35
N SER A 797 -19.97 6.19 17.45
CA SER A 797 -19.89 7.55 18.02
C SER A 797 -19.24 7.49 19.40
N ARG A 798 -19.69 6.55 20.25
CA ARG A 798 -19.14 6.43 21.59
C ARG A 798 -17.64 6.13 21.57
N LYS A 799 -17.20 5.14 20.80
CA LYS A 799 -15.79 4.75 20.71
C LYS A 799 -14.91 5.90 20.20
N TRP A 800 -15.39 6.66 19.21
CA TRP A 800 -14.67 7.83 18.69
C TRP A 800 -14.58 8.96 19.72
N ASN A 801 -15.62 9.23 20.51
CA ASN A 801 -15.55 10.23 21.59
C ASN A 801 -14.43 9.89 22.58
N ASP A 802 -14.36 8.63 23.00
CA ASP A 802 -13.37 8.20 23.99
C ASP A 802 -11.95 8.36 23.47
N ALA A 803 -11.69 7.97 22.22
CA ALA A 803 -10.40 8.17 21.56
C ALA A 803 -10.07 9.66 21.38
N HIS A 804 -11.02 10.45 20.86
CA HIS A 804 -10.86 11.89 20.64
C HIS A 804 -10.46 12.61 21.93
N ARG A 805 -11.21 12.39 23.02
CA ARG A 805 -10.94 13.02 24.32
C ARG A 805 -9.58 12.61 24.88
N ARG A 806 -9.20 11.33 24.75
CA ARG A 806 -7.90 10.84 25.22
C ARG A 806 -6.73 11.42 24.43
N ILE A 807 -6.86 11.57 23.11
CA ILE A 807 -5.85 12.23 22.27
C ILE A 807 -5.75 13.71 22.65
N LYS A 808 -6.87 14.44 22.71
CA LYS A 808 -6.90 15.89 23.03
C LYS A 808 -6.36 16.23 24.42
N LYS A 809 -6.34 15.28 25.36
CA LYS A 809 -5.66 15.42 26.66
C LYS A 809 -4.15 15.63 26.52
N TYR A 810 -3.52 14.96 25.56
CA TYR A 810 -2.08 15.04 25.31
C TYR A 810 -1.74 16.07 24.24
N ASP A 811 -2.61 16.24 23.25
CA ASP A 811 -2.42 17.17 22.14
C ASP A 811 -3.70 17.95 21.82
N PRO A 812 -3.85 19.19 22.31
CA PRO A 812 -5.00 20.03 22.02
C PRO A 812 -4.95 20.70 20.63
N ASN A 813 -3.80 20.72 19.96
CA ASN A 813 -3.53 21.58 18.81
C ASN A 813 -3.95 20.93 17.48
N HIS A 814 -3.62 19.66 17.29
CA HIS A 814 -3.79 18.98 16.00
C HIS A 814 -5.21 18.45 15.77
N LEU A 815 -5.63 18.43 14.50
CA LEU A 815 -6.93 17.90 14.09
C LEU A 815 -6.95 16.36 14.17
N ILE A 816 -8.15 15.78 14.29
CA ILE A 816 -8.37 14.34 14.40
C ILE A 816 -9.36 13.90 13.32
N SER A 817 -8.98 12.90 12.54
CA SER A 817 -9.86 12.21 11.60
C SER A 817 -9.39 10.76 11.43
N PHE A 818 -9.91 10.06 10.42
CA PHE A 818 -9.53 8.71 10.07
C PHE A 818 -9.78 8.46 8.58
N ARG A 819 -9.01 7.56 7.96
CA ARG A 819 -9.31 7.02 6.62
C ARG A 819 -10.56 6.16 6.66
N GLN A 820 -11.61 6.57 5.94
CA GLN A 820 -12.93 5.96 6.11
C GLN A 820 -13.04 4.54 5.56
N GLY A 821 -12.32 4.23 4.48
CA GLY A 821 -12.51 3.01 3.69
C GLY A 821 -13.56 3.14 2.59
N ASN A 822 -13.87 2.01 1.97
CA ASN A 822 -14.84 1.95 0.88
C ASN A 822 -16.26 2.24 1.34
N THR A 823 -17.06 2.82 0.45
CA THR A 823 -18.51 2.91 0.66
C THR A 823 -19.12 1.54 0.35
N LEU A 824 -19.37 0.75 1.39
CA LEU A 824 -19.89 -0.63 1.31
C LEU A 824 -21.31 -0.73 1.91
N PRO A 825 -22.11 -1.76 1.56
CA PRO A 825 -23.46 -1.93 2.12
C PRO A 825 -23.48 -1.97 3.65
N HIS A 826 -22.44 -2.53 4.25
CA HIS A 826 -22.29 -2.71 5.69
C HIS A 826 -21.42 -1.63 6.36
N ASP A 827 -21.07 -0.55 5.66
CA ASP A 827 -20.34 0.55 6.26
C ASP A 827 -21.25 1.44 7.13
N PHE A 828 -20.67 2.07 8.16
CA PHE A 828 -21.32 2.98 9.10
C PHE A 828 -20.55 4.29 9.32
N ALA A 829 -19.32 4.39 8.80
CA ALA A 829 -18.40 5.46 9.14
C ALA A 829 -18.85 6.85 8.64
N LEU A 830 -19.65 6.91 7.58
CA LEU A 830 -20.17 8.16 7.01
C LEU A 830 -21.30 8.82 7.82
N THR A 831 -21.78 8.15 8.87
CA THR A 831 -22.78 8.70 9.81
C THR A 831 -22.29 8.68 11.24
N ALA A 832 -21.81 7.52 11.70
CA ALA A 832 -21.59 7.26 13.12
C ALA A 832 -20.50 8.13 13.77
N CYS A 833 -19.42 8.38 13.04
CA CYS A 833 -18.22 9.03 13.60
C CYS A 833 -18.24 10.56 13.48
N CYS A 834 -19.25 11.12 12.79
CA CYS A 834 -19.24 12.51 12.32
C CYS A 834 -19.09 13.54 13.43
N LYS A 835 -19.58 13.26 14.65
CA LYS A 835 -19.49 14.19 15.78
C LYS A 835 -18.05 14.44 16.23
N HIS A 836 -17.23 13.39 16.26
CA HIS A 836 -15.95 13.34 17.00
C HIS A 836 -14.71 13.43 16.10
N ILE A 837 -14.91 13.83 14.84
CA ILE A 837 -13.85 14.12 13.86
C ILE A 837 -13.87 15.59 13.48
N ASP A 838 -12.73 16.16 13.12
CA ASP A 838 -12.63 17.56 12.68
C ASP A 838 -12.94 17.72 11.18
N PHE A 839 -12.73 16.66 10.39
CA PHE A 839 -12.99 16.57 8.96
C PHE A 839 -13.25 15.10 8.56
N ILE A 840 -13.79 14.85 7.37
CA ILE A 840 -14.10 13.48 6.90
C ILE A 840 -13.30 13.09 5.66
N CYS A 841 -12.93 11.81 5.60
CA CYS A 841 -11.97 11.25 4.65
C CYS A 841 -12.52 10.08 3.79
N PRO A 842 -13.45 10.29 2.84
CA PRO A 842 -13.95 9.22 1.98
C PRO A 842 -12.87 8.64 1.05
N GLU A 843 -13.07 7.41 0.57
CA GLU A 843 -12.15 6.72 -0.35
C GLU A 843 -12.83 6.15 -1.60
N GLY A 844 -12.04 6.04 -2.67
CA GLY A 844 -12.50 5.80 -4.01
C GLY A 844 -12.48 4.36 -4.51
N TYR A 845 -12.05 3.34 -3.77
CA TYR A 845 -11.89 2.01 -4.41
C TYR A 845 -13.22 1.29 -4.72
N SER A 846 -14.34 1.69 -4.09
CA SER A 846 -15.69 1.29 -4.49
C SER A 846 -16.24 2.07 -5.71
N ILE A 847 -15.51 3.06 -6.21
CA ILE A 847 -15.93 3.91 -7.31
C ILE A 847 -15.36 3.37 -8.62
N SER A 848 -16.21 3.11 -9.61
CA SER A 848 -15.76 2.66 -10.92
C SER A 848 -15.16 3.82 -11.74
N ASN A 849 -14.20 3.54 -12.64
CA ASN A 849 -13.71 4.51 -13.62
C ASN A 849 -14.73 4.73 -14.74
N SER A 850 -15.88 5.32 -14.41
CA SER A 850 -17.00 5.56 -15.31
C SER A 850 -17.75 6.86 -14.95
N ASP A 851 -18.72 7.25 -15.76
CA ASP A 851 -19.59 8.38 -15.42
C ASP A 851 -20.49 8.07 -14.21
N ASP A 852 -20.93 6.82 -14.06
CA ASP A 852 -21.71 6.40 -12.90
C ASP A 852 -20.86 6.47 -11.62
N GLY A 853 -19.60 6.05 -11.69
CA GLY A 853 -18.66 6.21 -10.57
C GLY A 853 -18.40 7.68 -10.24
N TYR A 854 -18.16 8.53 -11.25
CA TYR A 854 -18.01 9.98 -11.08
C TYR A 854 -19.20 10.59 -10.32
N ASN A 855 -20.43 10.25 -10.75
CA ASN A 855 -21.65 10.77 -10.15
C ASN A 855 -21.89 10.20 -8.74
N ALA A 856 -21.55 8.93 -8.49
CA ALA A 856 -21.60 8.33 -7.16
C ALA A 856 -20.65 9.04 -6.18
N ALA A 857 -19.41 9.31 -6.59
CA ALA A 857 -18.45 10.06 -5.78
C ALA A 857 -18.91 11.50 -5.50
N GLY A 858 -19.52 12.14 -6.50
CA GLY A 858 -20.18 13.44 -6.33
C GLY A 858 -21.30 13.40 -5.30
N PHE A 859 -22.22 12.43 -5.40
CA PHE A 859 -23.29 12.23 -4.41
C PHE A 859 -22.73 11.97 -3.01
N ILE A 860 -21.75 11.06 -2.86
CA ILE A 860 -21.11 10.75 -1.58
C ILE A 860 -20.54 12.03 -0.95
N THR A 861 -19.85 12.86 -1.73
CA THR A 861 -19.32 14.15 -1.26
C THR A 861 -20.44 15.05 -0.71
N ARG A 862 -21.57 15.16 -1.41
CA ARG A 862 -22.71 15.94 -0.92
C ARG A 862 -23.39 15.30 0.29
N TYR A 863 -23.40 13.97 0.36
CA TYR A 863 -23.97 13.22 1.47
C TYR A 863 -23.18 13.44 2.75
N VAL A 864 -21.86 13.36 2.69
CA VAL A 864 -21.02 13.60 3.86
C VAL A 864 -20.99 15.07 4.26
N ASN A 865 -21.18 16.00 3.32
CA ASN A 865 -21.43 17.40 3.67
C ASN A 865 -22.68 17.55 4.54
N PHE A 866 -23.75 16.80 4.23
CA PHE A 866 -24.97 16.79 5.02
C PHE A 866 -24.77 16.12 6.40
N THR A 867 -24.21 14.91 6.46
CA THR A 867 -24.07 14.16 7.73
C THR A 867 -23.05 14.79 8.68
N THR A 868 -22.05 15.49 8.17
CA THR A 868 -21.07 16.21 9.02
C THR A 868 -21.45 17.65 9.34
N ARG A 869 -22.57 18.15 8.80
CA ARG A 869 -23.00 19.57 8.86
C ARG A 869 -21.95 20.53 8.29
N GLY A 870 -21.35 20.15 7.17
CA GLY A 870 -20.42 20.98 6.41
C GLY A 870 -19.02 21.04 7.00
N LYS A 871 -18.56 20.00 7.71
CA LYS A 871 -17.12 19.86 8.01
C LYS A 871 -16.32 19.71 6.70
N PRO A 872 -15.02 20.06 6.69
CA PRO A 872 -14.16 19.84 5.54
C PRO A 872 -14.22 18.39 5.05
N ILE A 873 -14.25 18.22 3.73
CA ILE A 873 -14.24 16.91 3.06
C ILE A 873 -12.95 16.79 2.27
N TYR A 874 -12.25 15.69 2.49
CA TYR A 874 -10.96 15.40 1.85
C TYR A 874 -10.99 13.96 1.35
N TRP A 875 -10.75 13.72 0.06
CA TRP A 875 -10.76 12.35 -0.48
C TRP A 875 -9.41 11.69 -0.27
N ALA A 876 -9.35 10.72 0.65
CA ALA A 876 -8.10 10.30 1.28
C ALA A 876 -7.36 9.17 0.58
N GLU A 877 -8.03 8.39 -0.28
CA GLU A 877 -7.42 7.39 -1.16
C GLU A 877 -8.25 7.18 -2.42
N PHE A 878 -7.58 7.09 -3.56
CA PHE A 878 -8.08 6.56 -4.82
C PHE A 878 -6.88 6.34 -5.76
N GLY A 879 -6.96 5.36 -6.64
CA GLY A 879 -5.91 5.07 -7.62
C GLY A 879 -6.22 3.79 -8.39
N GLN A 880 -5.35 3.45 -9.34
CA GLN A 880 -5.40 2.17 -10.06
C GLN A 880 -3.99 1.61 -10.20
N SER A 881 -3.85 0.28 -10.05
CA SER A 881 -2.58 -0.40 -10.33
C SER A 881 -2.27 -0.32 -11.83
N VAL A 882 -1.00 -0.04 -12.16
CA VAL A 882 -0.50 -0.04 -13.53
C VAL A 882 0.35 -1.27 -13.87
N TRP A 883 0.54 -2.18 -12.91
CA TRP A 883 1.43 -3.32 -13.07
C TRP A 883 0.86 -4.41 -13.99
N ASP A 884 1.68 -4.91 -14.91
CA ASP A 884 1.40 -6.10 -15.69
C ASP A 884 2.11 -7.32 -15.08
N GLY A 885 1.37 -8.19 -14.39
CA GLY A 885 1.94 -9.37 -13.72
C GLY A 885 2.56 -10.39 -14.66
N SER A 886 2.25 -10.35 -15.97
CA SER A 886 2.84 -11.26 -16.97
C SER A 886 4.19 -10.77 -17.47
N ARG A 887 4.31 -9.47 -17.73
CA ARG A 887 5.57 -8.82 -18.15
C ARG A 887 6.48 -8.47 -16.97
N MET A 888 5.92 -8.43 -15.76
CA MET A 888 6.57 -7.92 -14.56
C MET A 888 7.14 -6.51 -14.75
N GLU A 889 6.34 -5.65 -15.39
CA GLU A 889 6.66 -4.26 -15.73
C GLU A 889 5.36 -3.42 -15.74
N PRO A 890 5.41 -2.09 -15.57
CA PRO A 890 4.24 -1.21 -15.71
C PRO A 890 3.68 -1.18 -17.14
N SER A 891 2.36 -1.09 -17.29
CA SER A 891 1.66 -0.97 -18.57
C SER A 891 1.30 0.47 -18.92
N LEU A 892 1.66 0.93 -20.12
CA LEU A 892 1.31 2.26 -20.61
C LEU A 892 -0.21 2.50 -20.71
N SER A 893 -0.99 1.48 -21.12
CA SER A 893 -2.45 1.60 -21.18
C SER A 893 -3.07 1.72 -19.78
N ALA A 894 -2.52 1.00 -18.81
CA ALA A 894 -2.97 1.09 -17.43
C ALA A 894 -2.59 2.45 -16.80
N MET A 895 -1.41 3.00 -17.11
CA MET A 895 -1.04 4.36 -16.71
C MET A 895 -2.01 5.41 -17.28
N LYS A 896 -2.48 5.24 -18.51
CA LYS A 896 -3.51 6.11 -19.10
C LYS A 896 -4.83 5.99 -18.34
N SER A 897 -5.30 4.78 -18.05
CA SER A 897 -6.51 4.55 -17.25
C SER A 897 -6.37 5.17 -15.85
N GLN A 898 -5.22 5.01 -15.20
CA GLN A 898 -4.94 5.62 -13.90
C GLN A 898 -5.07 7.15 -13.96
N ALA A 899 -4.53 7.77 -15.00
CA ALA A 899 -4.65 9.22 -15.20
C ALA A 899 -6.11 9.66 -15.45
N GLU A 900 -6.86 8.93 -16.27
CA GLU A 900 -8.29 9.19 -16.50
C GLU A 900 -9.08 9.10 -15.19
N TYR A 901 -8.75 8.13 -14.34
CA TYR A 901 -9.37 7.97 -13.03
C TYR A 901 -9.05 9.15 -12.09
N HIS A 902 -7.80 9.59 -12.03
CA HIS A 902 -7.40 10.76 -11.25
C HIS A 902 -8.07 12.05 -11.76
N ASP A 903 -8.16 12.26 -13.07
CA ASP A 903 -8.83 13.43 -13.67
C ASP A 903 -10.29 13.53 -13.22
N ARG A 904 -11.01 12.40 -13.21
CA ARG A 904 -12.40 12.32 -12.73
C ARG A 904 -12.52 12.78 -11.29
N PHE A 905 -11.66 12.31 -10.39
CA PHE A 905 -11.67 12.73 -8.99
C PHE A 905 -11.34 14.21 -8.84
N TYR A 906 -10.31 14.72 -9.50
CA TYR A 906 -9.96 16.14 -9.42
C TYR A 906 -11.06 17.07 -9.93
N ARG A 907 -11.80 16.66 -10.97
CA ARG A 907 -12.99 17.39 -11.41
C ARG A 907 -14.12 17.32 -10.40
N MET A 908 -14.42 16.12 -9.91
CA MET A 908 -15.50 15.88 -8.96
C MET A 908 -15.31 16.70 -7.68
N VAL A 909 -14.11 16.73 -7.10
CA VAL A 909 -13.87 17.48 -5.86
C VAL A 909 -14.10 18.98 -6.03
N LEU A 910 -13.72 19.55 -7.18
CA LEU A 910 -13.95 20.96 -7.50
C LEU A 910 -15.44 21.28 -7.67
N GLU A 911 -16.21 20.37 -8.26
CA GLU A 911 -17.63 20.53 -8.56
C GLU A 911 -18.52 20.29 -7.33
N ALA A 912 -18.18 19.29 -6.52
CA ALA A 912 -18.91 18.90 -5.32
C ALA A 912 -18.47 19.65 -4.06
N TYR A 913 -17.45 20.52 -4.15
CA TYR A 913 -16.87 21.33 -3.07
C TYR A 913 -16.18 20.52 -1.97
N ALA A 914 -15.51 19.42 -2.32
CA ALA A 914 -14.50 18.85 -1.42
C ALA A 914 -13.25 19.74 -1.43
N VAL A 915 -12.58 19.88 -0.30
CA VAL A 915 -11.50 20.84 -0.09
C VAL A 915 -10.11 20.23 -0.22
N GLY A 916 -10.01 18.94 -0.57
CA GLY A 916 -8.72 18.34 -0.90
C GLY A 916 -8.76 16.87 -1.29
N THR A 917 -7.59 16.35 -1.63
CA THR A 917 -7.38 14.96 -2.09
C THR A 917 -6.02 14.45 -1.66
N ALA A 918 -5.92 13.17 -1.33
CA ALA A 918 -4.68 12.39 -1.34
C ALA A 918 -4.91 11.08 -2.09
N PRO A 919 -4.54 10.98 -3.38
CA PRO A 919 -4.58 9.70 -4.06
C PRO A 919 -3.66 8.66 -3.38
N TRP A 920 -3.89 7.38 -3.65
CA TRP A 920 -2.94 6.31 -3.42
C TRP A 920 -2.22 6.07 -4.75
N TRP A 921 -0.91 6.26 -4.89
CA TRP A 921 0.16 6.35 -3.90
C TRP A 921 1.38 7.06 -4.52
N TRP A 922 2.35 7.54 -3.73
CA TRP A 922 3.54 8.23 -4.25
C TRP A 922 4.48 7.32 -5.08
N PRO A 923 5.09 6.27 -4.51
CA PRO A 923 6.17 5.56 -5.16
C PRO A 923 5.66 4.59 -6.21
N GLY A 924 6.15 4.72 -7.44
CA GLY A 924 5.95 3.73 -8.50
C GLY A 924 6.97 2.62 -8.45
N GLY A 925 6.60 1.48 -9.02
CA GLY A 925 7.32 0.22 -8.92
C GLY A 925 6.48 -0.85 -8.23
N TYR A 926 6.96 -2.08 -8.27
CA TYR A 926 6.22 -3.23 -7.78
C TYR A 926 6.19 -3.29 -6.25
N ARG A 927 4.99 -3.41 -5.68
CA ARG A 927 4.76 -3.80 -4.31
C ARG A 927 4.59 -5.32 -4.25
N VAL A 928 5.51 -6.01 -3.60
CA VAL A 928 5.59 -7.47 -3.61
C VAL A 928 4.36 -8.12 -2.98
N ASP A 929 3.92 -7.63 -1.83
CA ASP A 929 2.82 -8.21 -1.04
C ASP A 929 1.48 -8.15 -1.76
N GLU A 930 1.19 -6.98 -2.36
CA GLU A 930 -0.06 -6.71 -3.07
C GLU A 930 0.00 -7.02 -4.57
N LYS A 931 1.19 -7.36 -5.07
CA LYS A 931 1.45 -7.64 -6.48
C LYS A 931 0.96 -6.53 -7.42
N SER A 932 1.18 -5.29 -7.01
CA SER A 932 0.58 -4.09 -7.64
C SER A 932 1.59 -2.95 -7.79
N ASP A 933 1.23 -1.93 -8.58
CA ASP A 933 1.97 -0.66 -8.70
C ASP A 933 0.97 0.48 -8.84
N TYR A 934 0.64 1.15 -7.73
CA TYR A 934 -0.28 2.29 -7.69
C TYR A 934 0.42 3.65 -7.82
N GLY A 935 1.75 3.68 -7.89
CA GLY A 935 2.51 4.91 -7.80
C GLY A 935 2.17 5.92 -8.88
N ILE A 936 2.31 7.21 -8.57
CA ILE A 936 2.17 8.30 -9.56
C ILE A 936 3.53 8.85 -10.02
N ILE A 937 4.61 8.44 -9.37
CA ILE A 937 5.99 8.79 -9.73
C ILE A 937 6.72 7.53 -10.17
N ASN A 938 7.40 7.54 -11.31
CA ASN A 938 8.19 6.39 -11.74
C ASN A 938 9.42 6.18 -10.83
N PRO A 939 9.98 4.96 -10.76
CA PRO A 939 11.20 4.68 -9.99
C PRO A 939 12.41 5.57 -10.34
N ASP A 940 12.46 6.13 -11.56
CA ASP A 940 13.50 7.08 -12.02
C ASP A 940 13.23 8.55 -11.61
N GLY A 941 12.15 8.79 -10.86
CA GLY A 941 11.73 10.12 -10.38
C GLY A 941 10.88 10.92 -11.37
N THR A 942 10.62 10.40 -12.57
CA THR A 942 9.78 11.11 -13.57
C THR A 942 8.29 11.02 -13.22
N PHE A 943 7.52 12.04 -13.59
CA PHE A 943 6.08 12.09 -13.33
C PHE A 943 5.30 11.22 -14.31
N ARG A 944 4.48 10.29 -13.78
CA ARG A 944 3.48 9.58 -14.60
C ARG A 944 2.38 10.54 -15.05
N PRO A 945 1.58 10.19 -16.08
CA PRO A 945 0.48 11.04 -16.53
C PRO A 945 -0.50 11.44 -15.41
N SER A 946 -0.74 10.55 -14.44
CA SER A 946 -1.56 10.84 -13.24
C SER A 946 -0.98 11.94 -12.36
N ALA A 947 0.33 11.96 -12.10
CA ALA A 947 1.01 13.04 -11.37
C ALA A 947 1.00 14.36 -12.15
N GLN A 948 1.18 14.31 -13.47
CA GLN A 948 1.22 15.51 -14.32
C GLN A 948 -0.09 16.32 -14.26
N LEU A 949 -1.23 15.68 -13.99
CA LEU A 949 -2.51 16.34 -13.80
C LEU A 949 -2.49 17.37 -12.65
N LEU A 950 -1.64 17.17 -11.63
CA LEU A 950 -1.53 18.11 -10.51
C LEU A 950 -1.00 19.47 -10.92
N LYS A 951 -0.20 19.57 -12.00
CA LYS A 951 0.22 20.87 -12.56
C LYS A 951 -0.97 21.73 -13.00
N LYS A 952 -2.07 21.09 -13.42
CA LYS A 952 -3.35 21.74 -13.77
C LYS A 952 -4.24 21.92 -12.54
N TYR A 953 -4.45 20.85 -11.76
CA TYR A 953 -5.48 20.83 -10.74
C TYR A 953 -5.05 21.40 -9.39
N SER A 954 -3.76 21.36 -9.04
CA SER A 954 -3.29 21.93 -7.77
C SER A 954 -3.64 23.42 -7.64
N PRO A 955 -3.34 24.30 -8.63
CA PRO A 955 -3.76 25.70 -8.57
C PRO A 955 -5.29 25.88 -8.52
N LEU A 956 -6.06 25.01 -9.18
CA LEU A 956 -7.53 25.08 -9.21
C LEU A 956 -8.17 24.68 -7.88
N MET A 957 -7.57 23.72 -7.18
CA MET A 957 -8.01 23.27 -5.84
C MET A 957 -7.65 24.28 -4.76
N GLN A 958 -6.50 24.96 -4.89
CA GLN A 958 -6.04 25.96 -3.92
C GLN A 958 -6.68 27.35 -4.12
N GLN A 959 -7.44 27.55 -5.19
CA GLN A 959 -8.17 28.80 -5.42
C GLN A 959 -9.29 28.96 -4.39
N ASP A 960 -9.28 30.08 -3.66
CA ASP A 960 -10.38 30.42 -2.76
C ASP A 960 -11.69 30.60 -3.57
N LYS A 961 -12.65 29.72 -3.31
CA LYS A 961 -13.98 29.73 -3.92
C LYS A 961 -15.02 29.88 -2.83
N ALA A 962 -15.97 30.78 -3.06
CA ALA A 962 -17.16 30.85 -2.23
C ALA A 962 -17.95 29.53 -2.40
N LEU A 963 -18.32 28.91 -1.29
CA LEU A 963 -19.22 27.76 -1.30
C LEU A 963 -20.57 28.22 -1.86
N ARG A 964 -21.02 27.59 -2.95
CA ARG A 964 -22.38 27.85 -3.48
C ARG A 964 -23.41 27.16 -2.59
N VAL A 965 -24.46 27.89 -2.24
CA VAL A 965 -25.62 27.35 -1.54
C VAL A 965 -26.32 26.34 -2.46
N PRO A 966 -26.76 25.17 -1.95
CA PRO A 966 -27.52 24.23 -2.76
C PRO A 966 -28.80 24.82 -3.35
N ASP A 967 -28.98 24.64 -4.66
CA ASP A 967 -30.09 25.16 -5.47
C ASP A 967 -30.86 24.03 -6.23
N HIS A 968 -30.53 22.78 -5.92
CA HIS A 968 -31.23 21.56 -6.30
C HIS A 968 -31.21 20.58 -5.13
N TRP A 969 -32.33 19.91 -4.84
CA TRP A 969 -32.49 19.18 -3.58
C TRP A 969 -33.05 17.79 -3.79
N ILE A 970 -32.41 16.81 -3.14
CA ILE A 970 -32.96 15.49 -2.91
C ILE A 970 -33.41 15.35 -1.46
N THR A 971 -34.60 14.79 -1.25
CA THR A 971 -35.04 14.36 0.08
C THR A 971 -34.66 12.88 0.25
N PHE A 972 -33.73 12.60 1.15
CA PHE A 972 -33.22 11.27 1.44
C PHE A 972 -33.69 10.78 2.82
N ASP A 973 -34.18 9.55 2.87
CA ASP A 973 -34.45 8.82 4.10
C ASP A 973 -33.65 7.52 4.12
N ARG A 974 -32.71 7.38 5.07
CA ARG A 974 -31.86 6.18 5.19
C ARG A 974 -32.63 4.91 5.48
N ASP A 975 -33.81 5.02 6.09
CA ASP A 975 -34.56 3.87 6.60
C ASP A 975 -35.56 3.31 5.57
N THR A 976 -35.63 3.88 4.35
CA THR A 976 -36.53 3.38 3.29
C THR A 976 -35.98 2.18 2.54
N HIS A 977 -34.69 1.86 2.71
CA HIS A 977 -34.05 0.70 2.07
C HIS A 977 -32.94 0.15 2.99
N ALA A 978 -32.84 -1.17 3.15
CA ALA A 978 -31.87 -1.79 4.06
C ALA A 978 -30.39 -1.41 3.76
N GLY A 979 -30.07 -1.23 2.47
CA GLY A 979 -28.78 -0.76 1.97
C GLY A 979 -28.38 0.69 2.33
N GLY A 980 -29.28 1.47 2.93
CA GLY A 980 -28.97 2.81 3.45
C GLY A 980 -28.32 3.75 2.43
N TYR A 981 -27.28 4.46 2.86
CA TYR A 981 -26.58 5.42 1.99
C TYR A 981 -25.77 4.77 0.87
N TRP A 982 -25.30 3.53 1.06
CA TRP A 982 -24.60 2.80 0.01
C TRP A 982 -25.52 2.57 -1.18
N TYR A 983 -26.75 2.11 -0.92
CA TYR A 983 -27.75 1.91 -1.97
C TYR A 983 -27.98 3.22 -2.73
N MET A 984 -28.23 4.32 -2.01
CA MET A 984 -28.42 5.63 -2.64
C MET A 984 -27.23 6.08 -3.47
N ALA A 985 -26.01 5.94 -2.97
CA ALA A 985 -24.81 6.40 -3.66
C ALA A 985 -24.65 5.75 -5.04
N PHE A 986 -25.02 4.47 -5.16
CA PHE A 986 -24.84 3.71 -6.40
C PHE A 986 -26.13 3.54 -7.22
N HIS A 987 -27.26 4.12 -6.78
CA HIS A 987 -28.56 4.06 -7.46
C HIS A 987 -29.14 5.47 -7.64
N ASP A 988 -30.15 5.85 -6.86
CA ASP A 988 -30.91 7.09 -7.08
C ASP A 988 -30.06 8.37 -6.87
N GLY A 989 -29.11 8.33 -5.93
CA GLY A 989 -28.28 9.47 -5.56
C GLY A 989 -27.32 9.91 -6.65
N LYS A 990 -26.65 8.98 -7.33
CA LYS A 990 -25.77 9.30 -8.47
C LYS A 990 -26.57 9.93 -9.61
N ASP A 991 -27.77 9.44 -9.88
CA ASP A 991 -28.61 9.95 -10.97
C ASP A 991 -29.11 11.38 -10.64
N GLU A 992 -29.42 11.66 -9.38
CA GLU A 992 -29.79 13.01 -8.95
C GLU A 992 -28.60 13.98 -8.96
N TYR A 993 -27.40 13.52 -8.57
CA TYR A 993 -26.19 14.32 -8.72
C TYR A 993 -25.93 14.68 -10.19
N LYS A 994 -26.07 13.71 -11.11
CA LYS A 994 -25.97 13.93 -12.55
C LYS A 994 -26.96 14.99 -13.05
N LYS A 995 -28.22 14.96 -12.60
CA LYS A 995 -29.23 15.98 -12.94
C LYS A 995 -28.84 17.37 -12.44
N ALA A 996 -28.30 17.47 -11.22
CA ALA A 996 -27.83 18.72 -10.66
C ALA A 996 -26.72 19.33 -11.52
N VAL A 997 -25.68 18.54 -11.79
CA VAL A 997 -24.49 18.96 -12.54
C VAL A 997 -24.82 19.35 -13.98
N SER A 998 -25.62 18.54 -14.68
CA SER A 998 -26.07 18.85 -16.04
C SER A 998 -26.90 20.13 -16.12
N SER A 999 -27.51 20.55 -15.00
CA SER A 999 -28.25 21.81 -14.87
C SER A 999 -27.41 22.95 -14.28
N GLN A 1000 -26.10 22.76 -14.09
CA GLN A 1000 -25.18 23.72 -13.42
C GLN A 1000 -25.60 24.12 -12.00
N LYS A 1001 -26.32 23.21 -11.33
CA LYS A 1001 -26.84 23.34 -9.96
C LYS A 1001 -25.99 22.55 -8.98
N VAL A 1002 -26.06 22.94 -7.71
CA VAL A 1002 -25.41 22.27 -6.59
C VAL A 1002 -26.44 21.42 -5.86
N LEU A 1003 -26.20 20.11 -5.82
CA LEU A 1003 -27.04 19.17 -5.08
C LEU A 1003 -26.92 19.42 -3.57
N GLY A 1004 -28.07 19.63 -2.93
CA GLY A 1004 -28.27 19.60 -1.49
C GLY A 1004 -29.00 18.34 -1.10
N ILE A 1005 -28.65 17.78 0.06
CA ILE A 1005 -29.34 16.65 0.65
C ILE A 1005 -30.05 17.15 1.90
N ARG A 1006 -31.31 16.75 2.04
CA ARG A 1006 -32.13 16.95 3.23
C ARG A 1006 -32.83 15.65 3.58
N SER A 1007 -33.20 15.48 4.83
CA SER A 1007 -34.10 14.41 5.26
C SER A 1007 -35.49 14.98 5.54
N PRO A 1008 -36.51 14.13 5.76
CA PRO A 1008 -37.80 14.61 6.27
C PRO A 1008 -37.71 15.30 7.64
N GLY A 1009 -36.61 15.10 8.38
CA GLY A 1009 -36.31 15.76 9.66
C GLY A 1009 -35.59 17.11 9.55
N THR A 1010 -35.17 17.52 8.34
CA THR A 1010 -34.42 18.77 8.17
C THR A 1010 -35.23 19.99 8.57
N GLY A 1011 -34.67 20.81 9.46
CA GLY A 1011 -35.32 22.00 10.00
C GLY A 1011 -36.26 21.74 11.19
N MET A 1012 -36.34 20.50 11.69
CA MET A 1012 -37.10 20.19 12.89
C MET A 1012 -36.34 20.53 14.17
N ASN A 1013 -37.11 20.68 15.24
CA ASN A 1013 -36.64 20.86 16.61
C ASN A 1013 -37.41 19.91 17.54
N SER A 1014 -37.00 19.83 18.79
CA SER A 1014 -37.59 18.96 19.80
C SER A 1014 -39.08 19.23 20.09
N ALA A 1015 -39.62 20.40 19.72
CA ALA A 1015 -41.04 20.71 19.87
C ALA A 1015 -41.90 20.22 18.68
N ASN A 1016 -41.40 20.34 17.44
CA ASN A 1016 -42.14 19.99 16.23
C ASN A 1016 -41.70 18.67 15.56
N VAL A 1017 -40.75 17.95 16.16
CA VAL A 1017 -40.23 16.69 15.63
C VAL A 1017 -41.36 15.68 15.35
N LEU A 1018 -41.24 14.98 14.22
CA LEU A 1018 -42.11 13.85 13.90
C LEU A 1018 -41.88 12.72 14.89
N LEU A 1019 -42.94 12.28 15.57
CA LEU A 1019 -42.91 11.13 16.49
C LEU A 1019 -42.89 9.79 15.72
N LYS A 1020 -41.83 9.59 14.93
CA LYS A 1020 -41.46 8.33 14.29
C LYS A 1020 -40.29 7.69 15.01
N ALA A 1021 -40.27 6.36 15.04
CA ALA A 1021 -39.12 5.59 15.47
C ALA A 1021 -38.22 5.20 14.28
N VAL A 1022 -37.02 4.71 14.60
CA VAL A 1022 -36.08 4.16 13.62
C VAL A 1022 -36.75 3.07 12.78
N GLY A 1023 -36.51 3.07 11.47
CA GLY A 1023 -37.18 2.14 10.54
C GLY A 1023 -38.58 2.61 10.10
N ASN A 1024 -38.92 3.87 10.36
CA ASN A 1024 -40.18 4.51 9.97
C ASN A 1024 -41.46 3.96 10.64
N THR A 1025 -41.33 3.27 11.78
CA THR A 1025 -42.46 2.83 12.61
C THR A 1025 -43.01 3.95 13.48
N ALA A 1026 -44.20 3.76 14.06
CA ALA A 1026 -44.80 4.71 14.99
C ALA A 1026 -44.04 4.71 16.33
N TYR A 1027 -43.73 5.89 16.89
CA TYR A 1027 -43.13 5.96 18.22
C TYR A 1027 -44.11 5.45 19.29
N ASN A 1028 -43.68 4.49 20.12
CA ASN A 1028 -44.52 3.80 21.11
C ASN A 1028 -44.05 4.03 22.56
N GLY A 1029 -43.09 4.92 22.79
CA GLY A 1029 -42.54 5.21 24.12
C GLY A 1029 -41.37 4.32 24.55
N LYS A 1030 -41.16 3.19 23.85
CA LYS A 1030 -40.03 2.26 24.07
C LYS A 1030 -39.11 2.18 22.87
N ASN A 1031 -39.61 2.20 21.64
CA ASN A 1031 -38.74 2.19 20.46
C ASN A 1031 -37.93 3.50 20.32
N PRO A 1032 -36.72 3.46 19.76
CA PRO A 1032 -35.84 4.62 19.67
C PRO A 1032 -36.40 5.66 18.68
N PRO A 1033 -36.55 6.94 19.09
CA PRO A 1033 -37.02 7.98 18.18
C PRO A 1033 -35.99 8.26 17.07
N LYS A 1034 -36.49 8.55 15.88
CA LYS A 1034 -35.66 8.68 14.67
C LYS A 1034 -34.80 9.94 14.68
N TYR A 1035 -35.41 11.10 14.91
CA TYR A 1035 -34.79 12.42 14.74
C TYR A 1035 -34.23 13.04 16.03
N LEU A 1036 -34.50 12.43 17.20
CA LEU A 1036 -33.91 12.81 18.48
C LEU A 1036 -32.97 11.70 18.94
N ASN A 1037 -31.74 12.06 19.28
CA ASN A 1037 -30.76 11.15 19.86
C ASN A 1037 -29.76 11.90 20.70
N ALA A 1038 -29.25 11.28 21.75
CA ALA A 1038 -28.18 11.82 22.58
C ALA A 1038 -27.16 10.74 22.94
N GLU A 1039 -25.93 11.18 23.13
CA GLU A 1039 -24.89 10.44 23.87
C GLU A 1039 -24.40 11.28 25.05
N PHE A 1040 -23.88 10.64 26.08
CA PHE A 1040 -23.13 11.33 27.13
C PHE A 1040 -21.68 11.49 26.69
N ASN A 1041 -21.18 12.70 26.44
CA ASN A 1041 -19.74 12.89 26.24
C ASN A 1041 -18.97 12.54 27.52
N TRP A 1042 -19.52 12.96 28.66
CA TRP A 1042 -19.15 12.58 30.01
C TRP A 1042 -20.27 12.99 30.98
N VAL A 1043 -20.40 12.27 32.09
CA VAL A 1043 -21.15 12.71 33.27
C VAL A 1043 -20.23 12.53 34.47
N LYS A 1044 -20.27 13.48 35.40
CA LYS A 1044 -19.45 13.49 36.62
C LYS A 1044 -20.32 13.64 37.85
N ILE A 1045 -19.97 12.94 38.92
CA ILE A 1045 -20.59 13.09 40.24
C ILE A 1045 -19.51 13.41 41.26
N LYS A 1046 -19.84 14.32 42.18
CA LYS A 1046 -18.97 14.66 43.30
C LYS A 1046 -19.02 13.54 44.34
N ASP A 1047 -17.90 12.88 44.57
CA ASP A 1047 -17.81 11.77 45.53
C ASP A 1047 -17.75 12.26 47.00
N VAL A 1048 -17.68 11.32 47.94
CA VAL A 1048 -17.58 11.59 49.39
C VAL A 1048 -16.34 12.42 49.78
N THR A 1049 -15.30 12.45 48.95
CA THR A 1049 -14.09 13.27 49.19
C THR A 1049 -14.22 14.68 48.64
N GLY A 1050 -15.27 14.94 47.86
CA GLY A 1050 -15.48 16.22 47.17
C GLY A 1050 -14.86 16.29 45.77
N GLU A 1051 -14.31 15.19 45.25
CA GLU A 1051 -13.69 15.12 43.93
C GLU A 1051 -14.70 14.74 42.84
N TRP A 1052 -14.49 15.23 41.63
CA TRP A 1052 -15.35 14.93 40.48
C TRP A 1052 -14.96 13.61 39.82
N GLN A 1053 -15.85 12.62 39.87
CA GLN A 1053 -15.63 11.31 39.29
C GLN A 1053 -16.41 11.14 37.99
N ASP A 1054 -15.74 10.82 36.88
CA ASP A 1054 -16.40 10.39 35.64
C ASP A 1054 -17.22 9.11 35.89
N ILE A 1055 -18.47 9.05 35.42
CA ILE A 1055 -19.32 7.86 35.52
C ILE A 1055 -19.47 7.14 34.18
N TYR A 1056 -19.58 5.81 34.28
CA TYR A 1056 -19.95 4.89 33.21
C TYR A 1056 -21.02 3.92 33.74
N SER A 1057 -21.74 3.26 32.84
CA SER A 1057 -22.87 2.40 33.24
C SER A 1057 -22.41 1.30 34.19
N SER A 1058 -23.20 1.02 35.22
CA SER A 1058 -22.91 0.12 36.34
C SER A 1058 -21.78 0.56 37.28
N LYS A 1059 -21.26 1.79 37.16
CA LYS A 1059 -20.32 2.34 38.15
C LYS A 1059 -21.04 2.58 39.49
N THR A 1060 -20.32 2.30 40.56
CA THR A 1060 -20.71 2.64 41.94
C THR A 1060 -19.94 3.88 42.38
N ILE A 1061 -20.62 4.85 43.00
CA ILE A 1061 -20.00 6.04 43.59
C ILE A 1061 -20.41 6.16 45.05
N GLU A 1062 -19.43 6.38 45.91
CA GLU A 1062 -19.64 6.70 47.31
C GLU A 1062 -19.89 8.21 47.46
N VAL A 1063 -20.98 8.58 48.13
CA VAL A 1063 -21.39 9.97 48.37
C VAL A 1063 -21.62 10.18 49.86
N GLU A 1064 -21.46 11.42 50.34
CA GLU A 1064 -21.65 11.74 51.76
C GLU A 1064 -23.11 11.51 52.18
N LYS A 1065 -23.31 10.70 53.22
CA LYS A 1065 -24.64 10.32 53.70
C LYS A 1065 -25.48 11.54 54.08
N GLY A 1066 -26.68 11.63 53.51
CA GLY A 1066 -27.65 12.69 53.81
C GLY A 1066 -27.27 14.09 53.33
N LYS A 1067 -26.22 14.24 52.49
CA LYS A 1067 -25.86 15.50 51.85
C LYS A 1067 -26.31 15.55 50.39
N PRO A 1068 -26.48 16.77 49.82
CA PRO A 1068 -26.83 16.92 48.42
C PRO A 1068 -25.83 16.22 47.49
N VAL A 1069 -26.34 15.45 46.54
CA VAL A 1069 -25.50 14.82 45.50
C VAL A 1069 -25.46 15.75 44.31
N LEU A 1070 -24.24 16.15 43.93
CA LEU A 1070 -23.97 17.10 42.85
C LEU A 1070 -23.42 16.39 41.62
N ALA A 1071 -23.83 16.85 40.44
CA ALA A 1071 -23.43 16.33 39.15
C ALA A 1071 -23.04 17.45 38.18
N GLN A 1072 -22.27 17.09 37.16
CA GLN A 1072 -22.00 17.89 35.96
C GLN A 1072 -22.09 16.97 34.75
N ALA A 1073 -22.53 17.49 33.59
CA ALA A 1073 -22.70 16.64 32.42
C ALA A 1073 -22.45 17.38 31.10
N SER A 1074 -21.94 16.65 30.11
CA SER A 1074 -21.91 17.09 28.71
C SER A 1074 -22.59 16.02 27.85
N MET A 1075 -23.60 16.43 27.10
CA MET A 1075 -24.36 15.56 26.20
C MET A 1075 -24.24 16.04 24.76
N GLY A 1076 -24.00 15.11 23.85
CA GLY A 1076 -23.91 15.34 22.42
C GLY A 1076 -25.25 15.10 21.74
N ASN A 1077 -25.69 16.04 20.89
CA ASN A 1077 -26.85 15.80 20.02
C ASN A 1077 -26.46 14.98 18.80
N LEU A 1078 -26.95 13.74 18.74
CA LEU A 1078 -26.72 12.82 17.61
C LEU A 1078 -27.93 12.75 16.66
N GLY A 1079 -29.04 13.43 16.98
CA GLY A 1079 -30.23 13.52 16.14
C GLY A 1079 -30.26 14.81 15.32
N GLU A 1080 -30.92 14.78 14.16
CA GLU A 1080 -31.00 15.95 13.28
C GLU A 1080 -31.80 17.10 13.90
N ALA A 1081 -32.79 16.80 14.76
CA ALA A 1081 -33.63 17.81 15.38
C ALA A 1081 -32.84 18.64 16.41
N GLU A 1082 -32.97 19.96 16.32
CA GLU A 1082 -32.42 20.88 17.31
C GLU A 1082 -33.09 20.71 18.68
N TRP A 1083 -32.29 20.65 19.73
CA TRP A 1083 -32.81 20.62 21.10
C TRP A 1083 -33.11 22.04 21.56
N PHE A 1084 -34.34 22.29 21.99
CA PHE A 1084 -34.72 23.56 22.59
C PHE A 1084 -34.38 23.62 24.07
N ALA A 1085 -33.68 24.67 24.48
CA ALA A 1085 -33.48 25.01 25.88
C ALA A 1085 -34.80 25.53 26.49
N PRO A 1086 -35.28 24.94 27.60
CA PRO A 1086 -36.52 25.36 28.23
C PRO A 1086 -36.56 26.84 28.64
N ALA A 1087 -35.40 27.45 28.91
CA ALA A 1087 -35.30 28.86 29.25
C ALA A 1087 -35.58 29.81 28.06
N LEU A 1088 -35.28 29.37 26.83
CA LEU A 1088 -35.52 30.14 25.60
C LEU A 1088 -36.88 29.80 24.99
N HIS A 1089 -37.29 28.53 25.10
CA HIS A 1089 -38.52 28.01 24.51
C HIS A 1089 -39.37 27.33 25.59
N PRO A 1090 -40.14 28.11 26.38
CA PRO A 1090 -40.99 27.54 27.40
C PRO A 1090 -42.15 26.76 26.77
N GLY A 1091 -42.33 25.48 27.13
CA GLY A 1091 -43.45 24.66 26.65
C GLY A 1091 -43.06 23.23 26.30
N ALA A 1092 -43.86 22.59 25.44
CA ALA A 1092 -43.58 21.26 24.92
C ALA A 1092 -42.29 21.27 24.07
N GLY A 1093 -41.51 20.20 24.15
CA GLY A 1093 -40.24 20.06 23.44
C GLY A 1093 -39.02 20.62 24.18
N GLY A 1094 -39.19 21.34 25.29
CA GLY A 1094 -38.05 21.77 26.11
C GLY A 1094 -37.22 20.57 26.59
N VAL A 1095 -35.92 20.56 26.30
CA VAL A 1095 -35.03 19.42 26.55
C VAL A 1095 -34.39 19.50 27.93
N CYS A 1096 -34.47 18.39 28.68
CA CYS A 1096 -33.84 18.22 29.99
C CYS A 1096 -33.05 16.91 30.04
N LEU A 1097 -31.96 16.90 30.81
CA LEU A 1097 -31.40 15.69 31.37
C LEU A 1097 -32.25 15.28 32.58
N GLY A 1098 -32.63 14.01 32.69
CA GLY A 1098 -33.44 13.57 33.82
C GLY A 1098 -33.28 12.10 34.16
N SER A 1099 -34.07 11.69 35.14
CA SER A 1099 -34.16 10.30 35.58
C SER A 1099 -35.63 9.91 35.76
N ARG A 1100 -36.18 9.16 34.80
CA ARG A 1100 -37.53 8.56 34.90
C ARG A 1100 -37.55 7.20 35.56
N GLU A 1101 -36.43 6.47 35.54
CA GLU A 1101 -36.24 5.14 36.14
C GLU A 1101 -35.32 5.22 37.38
N GLY A 1102 -35.20 4.18 38.21
CA GLY A 1102 -34.39 4.21 39.44
C GLY A 1102 -35.02 4.89 40.67
N ASP A 1103 -34.25 5.01 41.75
CA ASP A 1103 -34.68 5.53 43.06
C ASP A 1103 -34.61 7.05 43.15
N VAL A 1104 -33.66 7.68 42.45
CA VAL A 1104 -33.50 9.14 42.41
C VAL A 1104 -34.12 9.70 41.13
N LYS A 1105 -35.05 10.65 41.28
CA LYS A 1105 -35.71 11.38 40.18
C LYS A 1105 -35.24 12.82 40.17
N PHE A 1106 -34.90 13.32 38.99
CA PHE A 1106 -34.57 14.73 38.78
C PHE A 1106 -34.85 15.12 37.33
N SER A 1107 -34.90 16.43 37.09
CA SER A 1107 -34.98 17.01 35.75
C SER A 1107 -34.20 18.31 35.73
N GLN A 1108 -33.18 18.37 34.89
CA GLN A 1108 -32.28 19.50 34.74
C GLN A 1108 -32.31 20.01 33.29
N PRO A 1109 -32.74 21.25 33.03
CA PRO A 1109 -32.81 21.80 31.69
C PRO A 1109 -31.43 21.96 31.04
N VAL A 1110 -31.35 21.77 29.73
CA VAL A 1110 -30.16 22.18 28.97
C VAL A 1110 -30.10 23.72 28.91
N PRO A 1111 -28.90 24.32 29.00
CA PRO A 1111 -28.79 25.78 29.16
C PRO A 1111 -28.92 26.58 27.86
N LYS A 1112 -28.78 25.92 26.70
CA LYS A 1112 -28.84 26.56 25.38
C LYS A 1112 -29.39 25.60 24.33
N ASP A 1113 -29.88 26.16 23.23
CA ASP A 1113 -30.29 25.35 22.09
C ASP A 1113 -29.09 24.56 21.55
N THR A 1114 -29.31 23.28 21.26
CA THR A 1114 -28.25 22.35 20.87
C THR A 1114 -28.56 21.72 19.53
N LEU A 1115 -27.89 22.20 18.50
CA LEU A 1115 -28.01 21.69 17.14
C LEU A 1115 -27.39 20.29 16.99
N TYR A 1116 -27.74 19.57 15.92
CA TYR A 1116 -27.10 18.30 15.56
C TYR A 1116 -25.55 18.38 15.59
N LEU A 1117 -24.91 17.36 16.15
CA LEU A 1117 -23.46 17.24 16.44
C LEU A 1117 -22.88 18.19 17.51
N ALA A 1118 -23.66 19.15 18.02
CA ALA A 1118 -23.22 20.08 19.07
C ALA A 1118 -23.40 19.50 20.49
N ASP A 1119 -22.79 20.17 21.47
CA ASP A 1119 -22.83 19.79 22.88
C ASP A 1119 -23.71 20.71 23.72
N ALA A 1120 -24.51 20.08 24.59
CA ALA A 1120 -25.14 20.69 25.74
C ALA A 1120 -24.30 20.40 26.99
N VAL A 1121 -23.65 21.42 27.55
CA VAL A 1121 -22.88 21.29 28.80
C VAL A 1121 -23.69 21.87 29.94
N ILE A 1122 -24.10 21.02 30.87
CA ILE A 1122 -24.70 21.43 32.14
C ILE A 1122 -23.56 21.52 33.15
N ALA A 1123 -23.38 22.72 33.72
CA ALA A 1123 -22.46 22.96 34.82
C ALA A 1123 -22.91 22.20 36.09
N GLU A 1124 -22.55 22.68 37.28
CA GLU A 1124 -22.96 22.02 38.51
C GLU A 1124 -24.48 22.05 38.70
N PHE A 1125 -25.09 20.89 38.94
CA PHE A 1125 -26.50 20.74 39.28
C PHE A 1125 -26.71 19.68 40.36
N LYS A 1126 -27.83 19.79 41.08
CA LYS A 1126 -28.20 18.87 42.17
C LYS A 1126 -29.11 17.77 41.63
N ILE A 1127 -28.76 16.50 41.87
CA ILE A 1127 -29.62 15.36 41.50
C ILE A 1127 -30.55 14.91 42.64
N CYS A 1128 -30.17 15.11 43.90
CA CYS A 1128 -31.04 14.95 45.07
C CYS A 1128 -30.49 15.70 46.30
N ASP A 1129 -31.32 15.91 47.32
CA ASP A 1129 -30.93 16.53 48.60
C ASP A 1129 -30.07 15.62 49.49
N GLY A 1130 -30.03 14.32 49.18
CA GLY A 1130 -29.16 13.33 49.78
C GLY A 1130 -29.78 11.94 49.82
N ILE A 1131 -28.94 10.93 50.08
CA ILE A 1131 -29.36 9.53 50.20
C ILE A 1131 -28.89 8.95 51.53
N THR A 1132 -29.68 8.01 52.07
CA THR A 1132 -29.39 7.33 53.36
C THR A 1132 -29.26 5.81 53.23
N ARG A 1133 -29.59 5.28 52.04
CA ARG A 1133 -29.40 3.90 51.60
C ARG A 1133 -28.88 3.92 50.15
N ASP A 1134 -28.35 2.80 49.68
CA ASP A 1134 -27.96 2.62 48.29
C ASP A 1134 -29.12 3.01 47.36
N ALA A 1135 -28.82 3.81 46.33
CA ALA A 1135 -29.82 4.37 45.44
C ALA A 1135 -29.37 4.25 43.99
N LYS A 1136 -30.24 3.70 43.14
CA LYS A 1136 -30.02 3.62 41.70
C LYS A 1136 -30.43 4.93 41.03
N VAL A 1137 -29.60 5.42 40.11
CA VAL A 1137 -29.91 6.59 39.27
C VAL A 1137 -29.78 6.20 37.79
N VAL A 1138 -30.74 6.60 36.96
CA VAL A 1138 -30.71 6.36 35.51
C VAL A 1138 -30.80 7.70 34.79
N PHE A 1139 -29.71 8.14 34.18
CA PHE A 1139 -29.66 9.38 33.40
C PHE A 1139 -30.16 9.12 31.97
N GLU A 1140 -31.07 9.95 31.48
CA GLU A 1140 -31.62 9.89 30.12
C GLU A 1140 -32.11 11.29 29.68
N MET A 1141 -32.08 11.59 28.38
CA MET A 1141 -32.60 12.85 27.86
C MET A 1141 -34.11 12.80 27.63
N ASN A 1142 -34.79 13.91 27.88
CA ASN A 1142 -36.23 14.05 27.71
C ASN A 1142 -36.57 15.34 26.95
N ALA A 1143 -37.38 15.22 25.89
CA ALA A 1143 -38.08 16.35 25.30
C ALA A 1143 -39.47 16.42 25.94
N LYS A 1144 -39.69 17.44 26.78
CA LYS A 1144 -40.89 17.58 27.61
C LYS A 1144 -42.18 17.42 26.80
N ASP A 1145 -43.11 16.60 27.28
CA ASP A 1145 -44.40 16.31 26.62
C ASP A 1145 -44.28 15.71 25.21
N ARG A 1146 -43.10 15.19 24.83
CA ARG A 1146 -42.82 14.59 23.52
C ARG A 1146 -42.29 13.17 23.64
N CYS A 1147 -41.05 12.98 24.09
CA CYS A 1147 -40.41 11.67 24.18
C CYS A 1147 -39.13 11.68 25.03
N TRP A 1148 -38.82 10.51 25.62
CA TRP A 1148 -37.49 10.19 26.14
C TRP A 1148 -36.61 9.63 25.02
N PHE A 1149 -35.33 9.98 25.01
CA PHE A 1149 -34.42 9.64 23.91
C PHE A 1149 -32.94 9.59 24.35
N GLY A 1150 -32.10 9.03 23.48
CA GLY A 1150 -30.66 8.97 23.71
C GLY A 1150 -30.23 7.97 24.77
N GLU A 1151 -28.91 7.74 24.87
CA GLU A 1151 -28.27 6.79 25.78
C GLU A 1151 -28.85 6.81 27.21
N LYS A 1152 -29.03 5.63 27.82
CA LYS A 1152 -29.33 5.49 29.25
C LYS A 1152 -28.06 5.15 30.05
N LEU A 1153 -27.74 5.97 31.04
CA LEU A 1153 -26.60 5.73 31.92
C LEU A 1153 -27.08 5.37 33.33
N THR A 1154 -26.83 4.14 33.75
CA THR A 1154 -27.25 3.63 35.07
C THR A 1154 -26.08 3.57 36.04
N ILE A 1155 -26.25 4.09 37.25
CA ILE A 1155 -25.25 3.97 38.34
C ILE A 1155 -25.89 3.61 39.67
N THR A 1156 -25.05 3.23 40.63
CA THR A 1156 -25.43 3.02 42.03
C THR A 1156 -24.70 4.02 42.92
N LEU A 1157 -25.43 4.79 43.71
CA LEU A 1157 -24.88 5.67 44.73
C LEU A 1157 -24.91 4.97 46.09
N ILE A 1158 -23.79 4.96 46.82
CA ILE A 1158 -23.68 4.39 48.16
C ILE A 1158 -23.44 5.51 49.17
N PRO A 1159 -24.33 5.71 50.16
CA PRO A 1159 -24.09 6.67 51.22
C PRO A 1159 -23.01 6.17 52.18
N LYS A 1160 -21.99 7.00 52.43
CA LYS A 1160 -20.95 6.78 53.44
C LYS A 1160 -21.05 7.76 54.58
#